data_AF-A0A420TEQ6-F1
#
_entry.id   AF-A0A420TEQ6-F1
#
_cell.length_a   1.000
_cell.length_b   1.000
_cell.length_c   1.000
_cell.angle_alpha   90.00
_cell.angle_beta   90.00
_cell.angle_gamma   90.00
#
_symmetry.space_group_name_H-M   'P 1'
#
loop_
_entity.id
_entity.type
_entity.pdbx_description
1 polymer ?
#
loop_
_entity_poly.entity_id
_entity_poly.type
_entity_poly.pdbx_seq_one_letter_code
_entity_poly.pdbx_strand_id
1 'polypeptide(L)'
;MAQSPMISVPLKATNEIDWIEPLKGYIRDTYGDDPERYAEECATLNRLRQDVRGAGKDSTSGRDMLYRYYGQLELLDLRFPVDEQHIKISFTWFDAFTHKSTAQYSLAFEKASIIFNISAVLSCHAAAQDRAEESALKTAYHNFQASAGMFTYINENFLHAPSSDLSRETVKALIHIMLAQAQEVFLEKQIADKKKIGLLAKLAAQAGYLYGQALEGVQENVNKAIFEKVWLLMIQIKTNLLNSMAQYYQALADDEANQHGIAAGRLQVAEAQAKEAERIARNFPSSVPMSSNLSADCGGFLQEITKRHHSTVQTQLQSALRDNDYVYHQEVPAEASLEAVAKLPAAKPIPVSELYAGQDIQRITGPDLFAKIVPFAVTESASLYDEEKAKLVRAEAERVETANDEMAASLDYLRLPGALQVLKGGFDQDILPDEDFRQWCADVSDQDNPVTLFDSLRSEKDSILMILDKSTKQLDMEEGVCEKMRSKYENDWTQQPSSRLTTTLRGDIRHYREALDEASRSDNQLAGKLRQNEMDFDEMRRAAQSGEVDQLFQRAVAQARARGSNATSPAGIEPNLLDDDFEEGPSVVDQINRVEDILKKLNLIKRERNQVLKDLKEKAHNDDISQILILNKKSISDYETQLFEQELEKFRPHQNRLLQANHKQSALMKELTNTFNRLLQDKRVQSEQSKYEAIQRQRSSVINRYKRAYQEFLDLVAGLQSAKNWYTEMRETVESLEKNVDSFVNNRRSEGAQLLNQIEQERSSSKNSQAEMERERLRGLMDRMSIDPSKSSPQPQTQNRPTPPSQYQQGQNPRYPQTNYQGQYQAPNSPPVQQQTLAQQAYQNFSPPPTTQSFGPPPINTFVQPTYNPSQYGRTPGPTSPPPNQTSFNIGGYRGPASPPPNQTTFGQTQSFGGYGASATPQTQGGYVPPGFVPPPPPPGPPPLGPQQTFHYGNQPSSAHPNSAYPQSAHPQSAVPQQQQQNDPWAGLNAWK
;
A
#
# COMPACT_ATOMS: atom_id res chain seq x y z
N MET A 1 -53.28 13.30 4.65
CA MET A 1 -53.49 11.91 4.19
C MET A 1 -53.37 11.00 5.42
N ALA A 2 -54.06 9.87 5.49
CA ALA A 2 -53.75 8.85 6.50
C ALA A 2 -52.55 8.03 6.02
N GLN A 3 -51.68 7.58 6.92
CA GLN A 3 -50.42 6.92 6.53
C GLN A 3 -50.68 5.68 5.70
N SER A 4 -50.13 5.68 4.48
CA SER A 4 -50.20 4.55 3.56
C SER A 4 -49.28 3.42 4.04
N PRO A 5 -49.69 2.13 4.05
CA PRO A 5 -48.77 1.03 4.34
C PRO A 5 -47.67 0.97 3.27
N MET A 6 -46.50 0.47 3.63
CA MET A 6 -45.29 0.49 2.80
C MET A 6 -44.77 -0.93 2.54
N ILE A 7 -44.17 -1.17 1.37
CA ILE A 7 -43.50 -2.45 1.08
C ILE A 7 -42.09 -2.39 1.66
N SER A 8 -41.63 -3.49 2.25
CA SER A 8 -40.26 -3.67 2.70
C SER A 8 -39.71 -5.01 2.23
N VAL A 9 -38.44 -5.02 1.83
CA VAL A 9 -37.80 -6.18 1.21
C VAL A 9 -37.33 -7.15 2.31
N PRO A 10 -37.63 -8.46 2.20
CA PRO A 10 -37.11 -9.46 3.14
C PRO A 10 -35.58 -9.58 3.04
N LEU A 11 -34.93 -9.95 4.14
CA LEU A 11 -33.49 -10.18 4.17
C LEU A 11 -33.14 -11.56 3.59
N LYS A 12 -32.00 -11.64 2.88
CA LYS A 12 -31.35 -12.91 2.51
C LYS A 12 -30.78 -13.56 3.77
N ALA A 13 -31.05 -14.86 3.96
CA ALA A 13 -30.39 -15.66 4.98
C ALA A 13 -29.05 -16.22 4.45
N THR A 14 -28.16 -16.65 5.35
CA THR A 14 -26.88 -17.26 4.99
C THR A 14 -26.38 -18.22 6.06
N ASN A 15 -25.62 -19.23 5.63
CA ASN A 15 -24.97 -20.19 6.50
C ASN A 15 -23.76 -19.58 7.23
N GLU A 16 -23.22 -20.36 8.14
CA GLU A 16 -21.92 -20.12 8.75
C GLU A 16 -20.82 -20.48 7.74
N ILE A 17 -19.78 -19.65 7.71
CA ILE A 17 -18.56 -19.85 6.95
C ILE A 17 -17.39 -19.62 7.91
N ASP A 18 -16.22 -20.15 7.58
CA ASP A 18 -14.99 -19.74 8.26
C ASP A 18 -14.15 -18.82 7.37
N TRP A 19 -13.70 -17.72 7.97
CA TRP A 19 -12.70 -16.82 7.41
C TRP A 19 -11.28 -17.13 7.94
N ILE A 20 -11.14 -17.83 9.06
CA ILE A 20 -9.87 -17.91 9.81
C ILE A 20 -8.88 -18.85 9.14
N GLU A 21 -9.23 -20.11 8.89
CA GLU A 21 -8.33 -21.09 8.28
C GLU A 21 -7.92 -20.70 6.84
N PRO A 22 -8.81 -20.24 5.93
CA PRO A 22 -8.42 -19.84 4.58
C PRO A 22 -7.52 -18.61 4.54
N LEU A 23 -7.77 -17.58 5.37
CA LEU A 23 -6.90 -16.41 5.45
C LEU A 23 -5.55 -16.75 6.09
N LYS A 24 -5.51 -17.53 7.17
CA LYS A 24 -4.25 -17.97 7.79
C LYS A 24 -3.41 -18.84 6.85
N GLY A 25 -4.05 -19.74 6.10
CA GLY A 25 -3.40 -20.54 5.06
C GLY A 25 -2.77 -19.63 3.99
N TYR A 26 -3.54 -18.71 3.43
CA TYR A 26 -3.03 -17.76 2.44
C TYR A 26 -1.89 -16.89 2.97
N ILE A 27 -1.96 -16.42 4.22
CA ILE A 27 -0.89 -15.62 4.84
C ILE A 27 0.42 -16.41 4.91
N ARG A 28 0.37 -17.65 5.41
CA ARG A 28 1.52 -18.56 5.47
C ARG A 28 2.10 -18.85 4.09
N ASP A 29 1.24 -19.24 3.16
CA ASP A 29 1.65 -19.83 1.88
C ASP A 29 2.03 -18.77 0.84
N THR A 30 1.56 -17.53 1.01
CA THR A 30 1.87 -16.39 0.14
C THR A 30 2.98 -15.52 0.73
N TYR A 31 2.80 -14.97 1.94
CA TYR A 31 3.74 -14.00 2.51
C TYR A 31 4.87 -14.62 3.33
N GLY A 32 4.77 -15.91 3.69
CA GLY A 32 5.76 -16.59 4.54
C GLY A 32 5.79 -16.11 6.00
N ASP A 33 4.83 -15.27 6.40
CA ASP A 33 4.72 -14.73 7.75
C ASP A 33 3.94 -15.68 8.68
N ASP A 34 4.14 -15.55 9.98
CA ASP A 34 3.45 -16.33 11.01
C ASP A 34 1.95 -15.96 11.06
N PRO A 35 1.01 -16.88 10.73
CA PRO A 35 -0.42 -16.58 10.71
C PRO A 35 -1.01 -16.24 12.08
N GLU A 36 -0.34 -16.58 13.18
CA GLU A 36 -0.82 -16.21 14.51
C GLU A 36 -0.68 -14.71 14.81
N ARG A 37 0.19 -13.99 14.07
CA ARG A 37 0.32 -12.52 14.14
C ARG A 37 -0.93 -11.75 13.71
N TYR A 38 -1.84 -12.43 12.99
CA TYR A 38 -3.09 -11.88 12.46
C TYR A 38 -4.32 -12.62 13.01
N ALA A 39 -4.15 -13.39 14.10
CA ALA A 39 -5.22 -14.21 14.65
C ALA A 39 -6.40 -13.37 15.18
N GLU A 40 -6.14 -12.21 15.79
CA GLU A 40 -7.20 -11.32 16.30
C GLU A 40 -7.96 -10.65 15.15
N GLU A 41 -7.27 -10.24 14.09
CA GLU A 41 -7.82 -9.66 12.87
C GLU A 41 -8.75 -10.65 12.16
N CYS A 42 -8.26 -11.87 11.91
CA CYS A 42 -9.04 -12.95 11.30
C CYS A 42 -10.25 -13.35 12.15
N ALA A 43 -10.08 -13.46 13.48
CA ALA A 43 -11.20 -13.75 14.39
C ALA A 43 -12.22 -12.60 14.43
N THR A 44 -11.77 -11.35 14.34
CA THR A 44 -12.65 -10.17 14.30
C THR A 44 -13.46 -10.11 13.01
N LEU A 45 -12.85 -10.37 11.85
CA LEU A 45 -13.58 -10.47 10.57
C LEU A 45 -14.62 -11.59 10.62
N ASN A 46 -14.22 -12.78 11.08
CA ASN A 46 -15.13 -13.93 11.19
C ASN A 46 -16.31 -13.61 12.12
N ARG A 47 -16.03 -12.98 13.26
CA ARG A 47 -17.08 -12.52 14.19
C ARG A 47 -18.02 -11.50 13.55
N LEU A 48 -17.52 -10.49 12.84
CA LEU A 48 -18.36 -9.50 12.16
C LEU A 48 -19.33 -10.17 11.16
N ARG A 49 -18.89 -11.23 10.47
CA ARG A 49 -19.75 -12.05 9.61
C ARG A 49 -20.81 -12.83 10.39
N GLN A 50 -20.49 -13.36 11.56
CA GLN A 50 -21.48 -14.05 12.39
C GLN A 50 -22.48 -13.07 13.03
N ASP A 51 -22.03 -11.91 13.52
CA ASP A 51 -22.88 -10.85 14.06
C ASP A 51 -23.90 -10.35 13.01
N VAL A 52 -23.51 -10.27 11.73
CA VAL A 52 -24.41 -9.94 10.59
C VAL A 52 -25.57 -10.93 10.43
N ARG A 53 -25.42 -12.22 10.77
CA ARG A 53 -26.54 -13.18 10.73
C ARG A 53 -27.60 -12.91 11.81
N GLY A 54 -27.23 -12.17 12.87
CA GLY A 54 -28.12 -11.66 13.91
C GLY A 54 -28.69 -10.27 13.64
N ALA A 55 -28.45 -9.66 12.47
CA ALA A 55 -28.89 -8.30 12.16
C ALA A 55 -30.43 -8.18 12.19
N GLY A 56 -30.95 -7.57 13.25
CA GLY A 56 -32.39 -7.37 13.44
C GLY A 56 -32.99 -6.50 12.33
N LYS A 57 -33.93 -7.06 11.57
CA LYS A 57 -34.50 -6.49 10.33
C LYS A 57 -34.99 -5.04 10.40
N ASP A 58 -35.47 -4.58 11.56
CA ASP A 58 -36.04 -3.25 11.75
C ASP A 58 -35.12 -2.31 12.56
N SER A 59 -33.90 -2.74 12.93
CA SER A 59 -33.02 -2.05 13.88
C SER A 59 -31.83 -1.33 13.24
N THR A 60 -31.56 -0.12 13.71
CA THR A 60 -30.33 0.65 13.41
C THR A 60 -29.06 -0.14 13.74
N SER A 61 -29.05 -0.96 14.81
CA SER A 61 -27.90 -1.79 15.13
C SER A 61 -27.60 -2.87 14.08
N GLY A 62 -28.65 -3.45 13.47
CA GLY A 62 -28.50 -4.43 12.38
C GLY A 62 -27.96 -3.78 11.11
N ARG A 63 -28.45 -2.57 10.78
CA ARG A 63 -27.92 -1.72 9.70
C ARG A 63 -26.43 -1.44 9.89
N ASP A 64 -26.02 -1.08 11.11
CA ASP A 64 -24.64 -0.67 11.39
C ASP A 64 -23.67 -1.86 11.42
N MET A 65 -24.12 -3.04 11.85
CA MET A 65 -23.37 -4.30 11.69
C MET A 65 -23.11 -4.64 10.21
N LEU A 66 -24.13 -4.50 9.35
CA LEU A 66 -24.01 -4.73 7.91
C LEU A 66 -23.07 -3.72 7.23
N TYR A 67 -23.21 -2.42 7.54
CA TYR A 67 -22.29 -1.38 7.06
C TYR A 67 -20.85 -1.68 7.45
N ARG A 68 -20.62 -2.04 8.71
CA ARG A 68 -19.28 -2.34 9.22
C ARG A 68 -18.64 -3.52 8.52
N TYR A 69 -19.37 -4.63 8.36
CA TYR A 69 -18.85 -5.81 7.67
C TYR A 69 -18.59 -5.54 6.19
N TYR A 70 -19.49 -4.84 5.48
CA TYR A 70 -19.27 -4.46 4.08
C TYR A 70 -18.01 -3.61 3.89
N GLY A 71 -17.82 -2.57 4.72
CA GLY A 71 -16.64 -1.72 4.64
C GLY A 71 -15.33 -2.50 4.85
N GLN A 72 -15.33 -3.48 5.75
CA GLN A 72 -14.19 -4.38 5.93
C GLN A 72 -14.01 -5.36 4.75
N LEU A 73 -15.07 -5.78 4.05
CA LEU A 73 -14.94 -6.55 2.80
C LEU A 73 -14.40 -5.71 1.63
N GLU A 74 -14.67 -4.40 1.57
CA GLU A 74 -14.02 -3.52 0.59
C GLU A 74 -12.52 -3.39 0.85
N LEU A 75 -12.12 -3.20 2.10
CA LEU A 75 -10.71 -3.11 2.50
C LEU A 75 -9.96 -4.45 2.30
N LEU A 76 -10.61 -5.57 2.60
CA LEU A 76 -10.08 -6.92 2.39
C LEU A 76 -9.81 -7.23 0.91
N ASP A 77 -10.71 -6.82 0.01
CA ASP A 77 -10.60 -7.03 -1.45
C ASP A 77 -9.40 -6.30 -2.08
N LEU A 78 -8.90 -5.23 -1.43
CA LEU A 78 -7.64 -4.60 -1.82
C LEU A 78 -6.43 -5.50 -1.52
N ARG A 79 -6.54 -6.40 -0.53
CA ARG A 79 -5.40 -7.18 0.00
C ARG A 79 -5.42 -8.66 -0.37
N PHE A 80 -6.58 -9.29 -0.37
CA PHE A 80 -6.77 -10.73 -0.47
C PHE A 80 -7.58 -11.14 -1.72
N PRO A 81 -7.02 -11.93 -2.66
CA PRO A 81 -7.78 -12.46 -3.79
C PRO A 81 -8.71 -13.60 -3.33
N VAL A 82 -9.97 -13.26 -3.07
CA VAL A 82 -11.00 -14.23 -2.64
C VAL A 82 -11.82 -14.70 -3.84
N ASP A 83 -11.30 -15.75 -4.46
CA ASP A 83 -11.82 -16.44 -5.64
C ASP A 83 -11.67 -17.98 -5.50
N GLU A 84 -11.92 -18.73 -6.58
CA GLU A 84 -11.81 -20.20 -6.56
C GLU A 84 -10.37 -20.73 -6.66
N GLN A 85 -9.42 -19.87 -7.05
CA GLN A 85 -8.03 -20.22 -7.36
C GLN A 85 -7.08 -19.98 -6.17
N HIS A 86 -7.34 -18.95 -5.37
CA HIS A 86 -6.44 -18.48 -4.31
C HIS A 86 -7.02 -18.72 -2.89
N ILE A 87 -8.09 -18.03 -2.51
CA ILE A 87 -8.68 -18.09 -1.15
C ILE A 87 -10.12 -18.61 -1.23
N LYS A 88 -10.23 -19.94 -1.30
CA LYS A 88 -11.48 -20.63 -1.61
C LYS A 88 -12.45 -20.71 -0.44
N ILE A 89 -13.33 -19.72 -0.31
CA ILE A 89 -14.40 -19.65 0.71
C ILE A 89 -15.77 -19.84 0.04
N SER A 90 -16.60 -20.78 0.53
CA SER A 90 -17.91 -21.07 -0.08
C SER A 90 -19.03 -20.23 0.53
N PHE A 91 -19.35 -19.10 -0.09
CA PHE A 91 -20.42 -18.20 0.33
C PHE A 91 -21.78 -18.77 -0.05
N THR A 92 -22.48 -19.37 0.93
CA THR A 92 -23.84 -19.90 0.73
C THR A 92 -24.89 -18.91 1.22
N TRP A 93 -25.76 -18.47 0.32
CA TRP A 93 -26.84 -17.51 0.56
C TRP A 93 -28.17 -18.07 0.06
N PHE A 94 -29.23 -17.78 0.82
CA PHE A 94 -30.59 -18.08 0.41
C PHE A 94 -31.21 -16.88 -0.32
N ASP A 95 -32.03 -17.16 -1.33
CA ASP A 95 -32.81 -16.16 -2.06
C ASP A 95 -33.88 -15.54 -1.15
N ALA A 96 -33.97 -14.20 -1.13
CA ALA A 96 -34.79 -13.44 -0.18
C ALA A 96 -36.29 -13.76 -0.27
N PHE A 97 -36.78 -14.13 -1.46
CA PHE A 97 -38.20 -14.35 -1.71
C PHE A 97 -38.54 -15.83 -1.92
N THR A 98 -37.67 -16.58 -2.61
CA THR A 98 -37.91 -17.99 -2.96
C THR A 98 -37.20 -18.99 -2.04
N HIS A 99 -36.34 -18.50 -1.13
CA HIS A 99 -35.57 -19.28 -0.16
C HIS A 99 -34.70 -20.40 -0.75
N LYS A 100 -34.43 -20.36 -2.06
CA LYS A 100 -33.51 -21.27 -2.74
C LYS A 100 -32.06 -20.97 -2.34
N SER A 101 -31.27 -22.00 -2.09
CA SER A 101 -29.86 -21.86 -1.73
C SER A 101 -28.98 -21.74 -2.97
N THR A 102 -28.15 -20.69 -3.03
CA THR A 102 -27.07 -20.51 -4.02
C THR A 102 -25.74 -20.45 -3.27
N ALA A 103 -24.73 -21.18 -3.75
CA ALA A 103 -23.36 -21.13 -3.24
C ALA A 103 -22.37 -20.71 -4.33
N GLN A 104 -21.41 -19.85 -4.00
CA GLN A 104 -20.35 -19.35 -4.89
C GLN A 104 -19.04 -19.18 -4.13
N TYR A 105 -17.90 -19.23 -4.83
CA TYR A 105 -16.58 -18.94 -4.26
C TYR A 105 -16.14 -17.47 -4.43
N SER A 106 -17.02 -16.60 -4.94
CA SER A 106 -16.68 -15.21 -5.28
C SER A 106 -17.05 -14.23 -4.17
N LEU A 107 -16.08 -13.44 -3.73
CA LEU A 107 -16.29 -12.30 -2.84
C LEU A 107 -17.31 -11.28 -3.39
N ALA A 108 -17.45 -11.18 -4.71
CA ALA A 108 -18.46 -10.34 -5.34
C ALA A 108 -19.89 -10.76 -4.96
N PHE A 109 -20.17 -12.07 -4.88
CA PHE A 109 -21.50 -12.57 -4.48
C PHE A 109 -21.82 -12.32 -3.00
N GLU A 110 -20.81 -12.46 -2.14
CA GLU A 110 -20.89 -12.10 -0.73
C GLU A 110 -21.18 -10.60 -0.57
N LYS A 111 -20.38 -9.73 -1.22
CA LYS A 111 -20.59 -8.27 -1.24
C LYS A 111 -22.00 -7.90 -1.71
N ALA A 112 -22.45 -8.41 -2.87
CA ALA A 112 -23.79 -8.14 -3.40
C ALA A 112 -24.91 -8.57 -2.43
N SER A 113 -24.76 -9.72 -1.77
CA SER A 113 -25.75 -10.22 -0.82
C SER A 113 -25.79 -9.39 0.47
N ILE A 114 -24.65 -8.86 0.92
CA ILE A 114 -24.58 -7.92 2.04
C ILE A 114 -25.23 -6.57 1.68
N ILE A 115 -24.93 -6.01 0.50
CA ILE A 115 -25.59 -4.77 0.03
C ILE A 115 -27.10 -4.98 -0.06
N PHE A 116 -27.57 -6.13 -0.58
CA PHE A 116 -28.99 -6.45 -0.63
C PHE A 116 -29.61 -6.43 0.78
N ASN A 117 -28.93 -6.98 1.78
CA ASN A 117 -29.39 -6.94 3.17
C ASN A 117 -29.33 -5.52 3.78
N ILE A 118 -28.37 -4.67 3.40
CA ILE A 118 -28.38 -3.24 3.75
C ILE A 118 -29.64 -2.58 3.17
N SER A 119 -29.91 -2.76 1.88
CA SER A 119 -31.12 -2.24 1.23
C SER A 119 -32.42 -2.75 1.87
N ALA A 120 -32.44 -4.03 2.25
CA ALA A 120 -33.57 -4.68 2.91
C ALA A 120 -33.84 -4.08 4.30
N VAL A 121 -32.83 -4.00 5.17
CA VAL A 121 -32.93 -3.38 6.51
C VAL A 121 -33.32 -1.90 6.40
N LEU A 122 -32.74 -1.15 5.46
CA LEU A 122 -33.14 0.24 5.20
C LEU A 122 -34.62 0.34 4.81
N SER A 123 -35.13 -0.57 3.95
CA SER A 123 -36.55 -0.58 3.55
C SER A 123 -37.49 -1.00 4.68
N CYS A 124 -37.10 -1.96 5.52
CA CYS A 124 -37.86 -2.40 6.70
C CYS A 124 -37.94 -1.29 7.74
N HIS A 125 -36.78 -0.73 8.11
CA HIS A 125 -36.68 0.37 9.07
C HIS A 125 -37.42 1.63 8.58
N ALA A 126 -37.43 1.92 7.27
CA ALA A 126 -38.23 3.00 6.67
C ALA A 126 -39.74 2.74 6.69
N ALA A 127 -40.17 1.50 6.39
CA ALA A 127 -41.59 1.11 6.42
C ALA A 127 -42.16 1.06 7.85
N ALA A 128 -41.32 0.82 8.85
CA ALA A 128 -41.67 0.76 10.27
C ALA A 128 -41.70 2.11 11.00
N GLN A 129 -41.29 3.22 10.37
CA GLN A 129 -41.37 4.56 10.97
C GLN A 129 -42.83 5.03 11.11
N ASP A 130 -43.19 5.60 12.26
CA ASP A 130 -44.42 6.40 12.39
C ASP A 130 -44.21 7.75 11.71
N ARG A 131 -44.83 7.94 10.55
CA ARG A 131 -44.66 9.15 9.73
C ARG A 131 -45.59 10.29 10.16
N ALA A 132 -46.17 10.23 11.36
CA ALA A 132 -46.78 11.38 12.02
C ALA A 132 -45.72 12.35 12.59
N GLU A 133 -44.55 11.85 12.99
CA GLU A 133 -43.44 12.70 13.44
C GLU A 133 -42.53 13.13 12.28
N GLU A 134 -42.13 14.40 12.23
CA GLU A 134 -41.26 14.91 11.15
C GLU A 134 -39.86 14.28 11.17
N SER A 135 -39.33 13.96 12.36
CA SER A 135 -38.09 13.20 12.58
C SER A 135 -38.13 11.83 11.90
N ALA A 136 -39.15 11.03 12.20
CA ALA A 136 -39.35 9.70 11.65
C ALA A 136 -39.70 9.74 10.15
N LEU A 137 -40.44 10.76 9.69
CA LEU A 137 -40.69 11.00 8.27
C LEU A 137 -39.40 11.31 7.49
N LYS A 138 -38.51 12.18 8.03
CA LYS A 138 -37.16 12.41 7.46
C LYS A 138 -36.36 11.12 7.35
N THR A 139 -36.34 10.32 8.42
CA THR A 139 -35.65 9.02 8.46
C THR A 139 -36.21 8.05 7.41
N ALA A 140 -37.54 7.91 7.30
CA ALA A 140 -38.17 7.05 6.29
C ALA A 140 -37.83 7.48 4.86
N TYR A 141 -37.92 8.79 4.58
CA TYR A 141 -37.59 9.37 3.28
C TYR A 141 -36.14 9.07 2.87
N HIS A 142 -35.17 9.39 3.74
CA HIS A 142 -33.75 9.14 3.49
C HIS A 142 -33.45 7.65 3.31
N ASN A 143 -33.98 6.78 4.16
CA ASN A 143 -33.71 5.35 4.11
C ASN A 143 -34.27 4.69 2.83
N PHE A 144 -35.44 5.12 2.32
CA PHE A 144 -35.93 4.65 1.02
C PHE A 144 -35.04 5.12 -0.15
N GLN A 145 -34.53 6.37 -0.11
CA GLN A 145 -33.57 6.86 -1.12
C GLN A 145 -32.21 6.12 -1.07
N ALA A 146 -31.74 5.78 0.13
CA ALA A 146 -30.50 5.03 0.35
C ALA A 146 -30.65 3.57 -0.09
N SER A 147 -31.78 2.92 0.25
CA SER A 147 -32.13 1.57 -0.24
C SER A 147 -32.20 1.50 -1.76
N ALA A 148 -32.86 2.48 -2.40
CA ALA A 148 -32.88 2.60 -3.85
C ALA A 148 -31.47 2.74 -4.46
N GLY A 149 -30.60 3.54 -3.85
CA GLY A 149 -29.22 3.71 -4.31
C GLY A 149 -28.34 2.46 -4.18
N MET A 150 -28.47 1.73 -3.07
CA MET A 150 -27.81 0.45 -2.84
C MET A 150 -28.29 -0.61 -3.85
N PHE A 151 -29.59 -0.67 -4.17
CA PHE A 151 -30.10 -1.52 -5.25
C PHE A 151 -29.63 -1.07 -6.64
N THR A 152 -29.54 0.23 -6.93
CA THR A 152 -28.96 0.73 -8.19
C THR A 152 -27.53 0.25 -8.37
N TYR A 153 -26.69 0.36 -7.33
CA TYR A 153 -25.31 -0.14 -7.36
C TYR A 153 -25.25 -1.66 -7.64
N ILE A 154 -26.15 -2.46 -7.06
CA ILE A 154 -26.25 -3.90 -7.38
C ILE A 154 -26.52 -4.11 -8.88
N ASN A 155 -27.54 -3.44 -9.42
CA ASN A 155 -27.97 -3.59 -10.81
C ASN A 155 -26.93 -3.11 -11.84
N GLU A 156 -26.07 -2.15 -11.46
CA GLU A 156 -25.00 -1.63 -12.31
C GLU A 156 -23.74 -2.50 -12.28
N ASN A 157 -23.34 -3.01 -11.11
CA ASN A 157 -22.04 -3.68 -10.92
C ASN A 157 -22.10 -5.22 -11.03
N PHE A 158 -23.25 -5.86 -10.79
CA PHE A 158 -23.37 -7.32 -10.71
C PHE A 158 -24.21 -7.89 -11.88
N LEU A 159 -23.64 -7.81 -13.08
CA LEU A 159 -24.30 -8.19 -14.35
C LEU A 159 -24.66 -9.69 -14.46
N HIS A 160 -23.98 -10.56 -13.70
CA HIS A 160 -24.15 -12.02 -13.74
C HIS A 160 -24.73 -12.54 -12.42
N ALA A 161 -26.00 -12.21 -12.18
CA ALA A 161 -26.73 -12.58 -10.96
C ALA A 161 -26.89 -14.11 -10.80
N PRO A 162 -26.42 -14.72 -9.70
CA PRO A 162 -26.52 -16.17 -9.47
C PRO A 162 -27.76 -16.58 -8.64
N SER A 163 -28.62 -15.63 -8.27
CA SER A 163 -29.91 -15.85 -7.59
C SER A 163 -30.98 -14.92 -8.17
N SER A 164 -32.26 -15.25 -7.97
CA SER A 164 -33.38 -14.55 -8.62
C SER A 164 -33.63 -13.17 -8.00
N ASP A 165 -33.42 -13.04 -6.69
CA ASP A 165 -33.47 -11.76 -5.95
C ASP A 165 -32.43 -10.73 -6.41
N LEU A 166 -31.24 -11.17 -6.81
CA LEU A 166 -30.17 -10.33 -7.36
C LEU A 166 -30.31 -10.06 -8.88
N SER A 167 -31.30 -10.65 -9.56
CA SER A 167 -31.44 -10.46 -11.01
C SER A 167 -31.78 -9.01 -11.38
N ARG A 168 -31.28 -8.55 -12.53
CA ARG A 168 -31.47 -7.17 -13.03
C ARG A 168 -32.94 -6.75 -13.04
N GLU A 169 -33.82 -7.65 -13.43
CA GLU A 169 -35.26 -7.41 -13.54
C GLU A 169 -35.90 -7.25 -12.15
N THR A 170 -35.54 -8.13 -11.20
CA THR A 170 -36.00 -8.05 -9.79
C THR A 170 -35.48 -6.77 -9.13
N VAL A 171 -34.17 -6.52 -9.19
CA VAL A 171 -33.53 -5.37 -8.54
C VAL A 171 -34.04 -4.06 -9.14
N LYS A 172 -34.25 -3.97 -10.46
CA LYS A 172 -34.87 -2.81 -11.11
C LYS A 172 -36.30 -2.55 -10.61
N ALA A 173 -37.11 -3.60 -10.41
CA ALA A 173 -38.42 -3.45 -9.79
C ALA A 173 -38.30 -2.89 -8.36
N LEU A 174 -37.37 -3.40 -7.55
CA LEU A 174 -37.11 -2.90 -6.19
C LEU A 174 -36.68 -1.42 -6.17
N ILE A 175 -35.81 -0.99 -7.08
CA ILE A 175 -35.42 0.43 -7.22
C ILE A 175 -36.65 1.32 -7.45
N HIS A 176 -37.51 0.95 -8.39
CA HIS A 176 -38.73 1.73 -8.69
C HIS A 176 -39.69 1.78 -7.49
N ILE A 177 -39.87 0.66 -6.77
CA ILE A 177 -40.71 0.59 -5.55
C ILE A 177 -40.16 1.51 -4.46
N MET A 178 -38.85 1.44 -4.16
CA MET A 178 -38.22 2.27 -3.12
C MET A 178 -38.30 3.77 -3.46
N LEU A 179 -38.08 4.16 -4.72
CA LEU A 179 -38.20 5.56 -5.14
C LEU A 179 -39.65 6.05 -5.12
N ALA A 180 -40.62 5.20 -5.50
CA ALA A 180 -42.04 5.53 -5.41
C ALA A 180 -42.48 5.76 -3.95
N GLN A 181 -42.00 4.93 -3.02
CA GLN A 181 -42.24 5.08 -1.59
C GLN A 181 -41.59 6.35 -1.02
N ALA A 182 -40.34 6.65 -1.39
CA ALA A 182 -39.72 7.93 -0.99
C ALA A 182 -40.52 9.14 -1.49
N GLN A 183 -40.98 9.12 -2.74
CA GLN A 183 -41.81 10.19 -3.32
C GLN A 183 -43.18 10.31 -2.62
N GLU A 184 -43.81 9.18 -2.25
CA GLU A 184 -45.07 9.15 -1.49
C GLU A 184 -44.90 9.70 -0.07
N VAL A 185 -43.82 9.35 0.63
CA VAL A 185 -43.48 9.91 1.96
C VAL A 185 -43.26 11.42 1.89
N PHE A 186 -42.57 11.91 0.85
CA PHE A 186 -42.38 13.36 0.65
C PHE A 186 -43.71 14.08 0.35
N LEU A 187 -44.61 13.44 -0.41
CA LEU A 187 -45.96 13.93 -0.68
C LEU A 187 -46.82 13.96 0.59
N GLU A 188 -46.79 12.91 1.43
CA GLU A 188 -47.47 12.88 2.74
C GLU A 188 -47.08 14.11 3.58
N LYS A 189 -45.79 14.48 3.61
CA LYS A 189 -45.35 15.74 4.23
C LYS A 189 -45.92 16.98 3.54
N GLN A 190 -45.79 17.13 2.22
CA GLN A 190 -46.23 18.39 1.58
C GLN A 190 -47.74 18.64 1.74
N ILE A 191 -48.53 17.56 1.86
CA ILE A 191 -49.95 17.62 2.22
C ILE A 191 -50.15 18.09 3.67
N ALA A 192 -49.37 17.55 4.63
CA ALA A 192 -49.42 17.96 6.04
C ALA A 192 -48.98 19.43 6.25
N ASP A 193 -47.91 19.85 5.56
CA ASP A 193 -47.38 21.21 5.49
C ASP A 193 -48.32 22.21 4.76
N LYS A 194 -49.45 21.72 4.17
CA LYS A 194 -50.42 22.50 3.39
C LYS A 194 -49.78 23.36 2.29
N LYS A 195 -48.85 22.79 1.51
CA LYS A 195 -48.25 23.51 0.37
C LYS A 195 -49.29 23.80 -0.72
N LYS A 196 -48.94 24.73 -1.63
CA LYS A 196 -49.77 25.11 -2.80
C LYS A 196 -50.28 23.88 -3.57
N ILE A 197 -51.55 23.89 -3.93
CA ILE A 197 -52.25 22.73 -4.51
C ILE A 197 -51.56 22.24 -5.81
N GLY A 198 -51.21 23.16 -6.71
CA GLY A 198 -50.46 22.86 -7.94
C GLY A 198 -49.01 22.38 -7.76
N LEU A 199 -48.49 22.29 -6.53
CA LEU A 199 -47.26 21.56 -6.20
C LEU A 199 -47.59 20.10 -5.82
N LEU A 200 -48.64 19.91 -5.01
CA LEU A 200 -49.11 18.57 -4.59
C LEU A 200 -49.51 17.72 -5.80
N ALA A 201 -50.19 18.32 -6.78
CA ALA A 201 -50.52 17.68 -8.06
C ALA A 201 -49.29 17.08 -8.76
N LYS A 202 -48.19 17.84 -8.83
CA LYS A 202 -46.96 17.45 -9.54
C LYS A 202 -46.14 16.40 -8.80
N LEU A 203 -46.17 16.45 -7.47
CA LEU A 203 -45.53 15.45 -6.60
C LEU A 203 -46.30 14.11 -6.65
N ALA A 204 -47.63 14.16 -6.64
CA ALA A 204 -48.49 12.99 -6.80
C ALA A 204 -48.39 12.36 -8.20
N ALA A 205 -48.35 13.18 -9.27
CA ALA A 205 -48.15 12.72 -10.65
C ALA A 205 -46.84 11.95 -10.82
N GLN A 206 -45.78 12.39 -10.13
CA GLN A 206 -44.51 11.66 -10.10
C GLN A 206 -44.60 10.35 -9.29
N ALA A 207 -45.29 10.35 -8.13
CA ALA A 207 -45.41 9.14 -7.31
C ALA A 207 -46.22 8.04 -8.02
N GLY A 208 -47.36 8.40 -8.63
CA GLY A 208 -48.15 7.49 -9.46
C GLY A 208 -47.39 7.00 -10.70
N TYR A 209 -46.55 7.85 -11.31
CA TYR A 209 -45.67 7.45 -12.40
C TYR A 209 -44.59 6.44 -11.97
N LEU A 210 -43.92 6.65 -10.83
CA LEU A 210 -42.91 5.73 -10.32
C LEU A 210 -43.49 4.35 -9.97
N TYR A 211 -44.67 4.31 -9.34
CA TYR A 211 -45.39 3.03 -9.13
C TYR A 211 -45.82 2.39 -10.46
N GLY A 212 -46.23 3.18 -11.46
CA GLY A 212 -46.46 2.69 -12.82
C GLY A 212 -45.22 2.08 -13.47
N GLN A 213 -44.03 2.64 -13.23
CA GLN A 213 -42.76 2.06 -13.70
C GLN A 213 -42.37 0.79 -12.92
N ALA A 214 -42.83 0.59 -11.69
CA ALA A 214 -42.65 -0.65 -10.95
C ALA A 214 -43.58 -1.78 -11.45
N LEU A 215 -44.77 -1.43 -11.95
CA LEU A 215 -45.86 -2.37 -12.21
C LEU A 215 -45.50 -3.53 -13.15
N GLU A 216 -44.81 -3.25 -14.26
CA GLU A 216 -44.40 -4.27 -15.24
C GLU A 216 -43.42 -5.28 -14.63
N GLY A 217 -42.36 -4.80 -13.97
CA GLY A 217 -41.37 -5.65 -13.31
C GLY A 217 -41.96 -6.45 -12.15
N VAL A 218 -42.91 -5.87 -11.39
CA VAL A 218 -43.64 -6.58 -10.33
C VAL A 218 -44.55 -7.65 -10.90
N GLN A 219 -45.28 -7.36 -11.99
CA GLN A 219 -46.12 -8.33 -12.69
C GLN A 219 -45.29 -9.52 -13.22
N GLU A 220 -44.12 -9.25 -13.81
CA GLU A 220 -43.22 -10.29 -14.31
C GLU A 220 -42.66 -11.16 -13.15
N ASN A 221 -42.25 -10.55 -12.04
CA ASN A 221 -41.77 -11.26 -10.86
C ASN A 221 -42.86 -12.10 -10.18
N VAL A 222 -44.12 -11.64 -10.16
CA VAL A 222 -45.25 -12.48 -9.72
C VAL A 222 -45.49 -13.64 -10.70
N ASN A 223 -45.40 -13.41 -12.01
CA ASN A 223 -45.55 -14.47 -13.03
C ASN A 223 -44.44 -15.54 -12.93
N LYS A 224 -43.22 -15.15 -12.53
CA LYS A 224 -42.09 -16.05 -12.24
C LYS A 224 -42.16 -16.72 -10.86
N ALA A 225 -43.20 -16.46 -10.07
CA ALA A 225 -43.33 -16.88 -8.66
C ALA A 225 -42.14 -16.47 -7.77
N ILE A 226 -41.57 -15.28 -8.04
CA ILE A 226 -40.56 -14.62 -7.20
C ILE A 226 -41.25 -13.70 -6.18
N PHE A 227 -42.19 -12.86 -6.62
CA PHE A 227 -42.96 -11.98 -5.73
C PHE A 227 -44.33 -12.57 -5.38
N GLU A 228 -44.78 -12.27 -4.16
CA GLU A 228 -46.14 -12.57 -3.71
C GLU A 228 -47.17 -11.67 -4.42
N LYS A 229 -48.32 -12.25 -4.81
CA LYS A 229 -49.36 -11.54 -5.58
C LYS A 229 -49.90 -10.28 -4.87
N VAL A 230 -49.81 -10.22 -3.54
CA VAL A 230 -50.21 -9.03 -2.75
C VAL A 230 -49.36 -7.79 -3.06
N TRP A 231 -48.09 -7.94 -3.44
CA TRP A 231 -47.26 -6.80 -3.87
C TRP A 231 -47.82 -6.19 -5.16
N LEU A 232 -48.17 -7.00 -6.15
CA LEU A 232 -48.80 -6.54 -7.40
C LEU A 232 -50.10 -5.78 -7.13
N LEU A 233 -50.98 -6.33 -6.28
CA LEU A 233 -52.24 -5.65 -5.91
C LEU A 233 -51.95 -4.31 -5.21
N MET A 234 -50.99 -4.25 -4.29
CA MET A 234 -50.60 -3.03 -3.58
C MET A 234 -50.05 -1.95 -4.52
N ILE A 235 -49.18 -2.33 -5.47
CA ILE A 235 -48.64 -1.42 -6.49
C ILE A 235 -49.76 -0.93 -7.43
N GLN A 236 -50.70 -1.79 -7.83
CA GLN A 236 -51.86 -1.39 -8.64
C GLN A 236 -52.77 -0.41 -7.89
N ILE A 237 -53.04 -0.64 -6.60
CA ILE A 237 -53.83 0.26 -5.74
C ILE A 237 -53.13 1.62 -5.64
N LYS A 238 -51.84 1.66 -5.30
CA LYS A 238 -51.08 2.90 -5.15
C LYS A 238 -50.92 3.68 -6.46
N THR A 239 -50.72 2.99 -7.60
CA THR A 239 -50.67 3.62 -8.93
C THR A 239 -51.96 4.39 -9.22
N ASN A 240 -53.12 3.73 -9.07
CA ASN A 240 -54.42 4.35 -9.33
C ASN A 240 -54.76 5.44 -8.30
N LEU A 241 -54.46 5.22 -7.02
CA LEU A 241 -54.69 6.18 -5.94
C LEU A 241 -53.89 7.48 -6.14
N LEU A 242 -52.60 7.39 -6.46
CA LEU A 242 -51.74 8.57 -6.58
C LEU A 242 -51.92 9.30 -7.92
N ASN A 243 -52.27 8.60 -9.00
CA ASN A 243 -52.74 9.25 -10.23
C ASN A 243 -54.08 9.99 -10.01
N SER A 244 -55.02 9.39 -9.27
CA SER A 244 -56.27 10.06 -8.88
C SER A 244 -56.01 11.29 -8.01
N MET A 245 -55.09 11.21 -7.03
CA MET A 245 -54.67 12.38 -6.23
C MET A 245 -54.01 13.46 -7.08
N ALA A 246 -53.23 13.10 -8.10
CA ALA A 246 -52.63 14.07 -9.03
C ALA A 246 -53.70 14.84 -9.82
N GLN A 247 -54.69 14.15 -10.38
CA GLN A 247 -55.80 14.80 -11.11
C GLN A 247 -56.73 15.58 -10.16
N TYR A 248 -56.99 15.09 -8.95
CA TYR A 248 -57.76 15.81 -7.92
C TYR A 248 -57.09 17.13 -7.51
N TYR A 249 -55.78 17.11 -7.20
CA TYR A 249 -55.06 18.34 -6.87
C TYR A 249 -54.89 19.26 -8.09
N GLN A 250 -54.72 18.75 -9.31
CA GLN A 250 -54.70 19.61 -10.49
C GLN A 250 -56.06 20.25 -10.73
N ALA A 251 -57.17 19.51 -10.57
CA ALA A 251 -58.52 20.05 -10.70
C ALA A 251 -58.78 21.20 -9.72
N LEU A 252 -58.38 21.06 -8.46
CA LEU A 252 -58.48 22.13 -7.46
C LEU A 252 -57.62 23.35 -7.82
N ALA A 253 -56.46 23.18 -8.46
CA ALA A 253 -55.63 24.29 -8.94
C ALA A 253 -56.20 24.96 -10.20
N ASP A 254 -56.89 24.21 -11.06
CA ASP A 254 -57.59 24.73 -12.24
C ASP A 254 -58.89 25.46 -11.82
N ASP A 255 -59.54 25.01 -10.74
CA ASP A 255 -60.68 25.67 -10.09
C ASP A 255 -60.26 27.01 -9.44
N GLU A 256 -59.13 27.05 -8.72
CA GLU A 256 -58.46 28.30 -8.27
C GLU A 256 -58.12 29.25 -9.46
N ALA A 257 -57.94 28.70 -10.66
CA ALA A 257 -57.68 29.47 -11.89
C ALA A 257 -58.96 29.88 -12.65
N ASN A 258 -60.16 29.61 -12.12
CA ASN A 258 -61.48 29.85 -12.74
C ASN A 258 -61.76 28.98 -13.98
N GLN A 259 -61.06 27.85 -14.14
CA GLN A 259 -61.24 26.90 -15.25
C GLN A 259 -62.15 25.72 -14.83
N HIS A 260 -63.32 26.06 -14.26
CA HIS A 260 -64.27 25.12 -13.66
C HIS A 260 -64.68 23.95 -14.58
N GLY A 261 -64.78 24.17 -15.90
CA GLY A 261 -65.04 23.09 -16.88
C GLY A 261 -63.91 22.07 -16.96
N ILE A 262 -62.65 22.54 -17.02
CA ILE A 262 -61.44 21.69 -17.01
C ILE A 262 -61.32 20.98 -15.65
N ALA A 263 -61.57 21.68 -14.54
CA ALA A 263 -61.58 21.10 -13.20
C ALA A 263 -62.61 19.97 -13.06
N ALA A 264 -63.84 20.16 -13.56
CA ALA A 264 -64.87 19.12 -13.59
C ALA A 264 -64.43 17.90 -14.42
N GLY A 265 -63.81 18.11 -15.60
CA GLY A 265 -63.26 17.04 -16.43
C GLY A 265 -62.18 16.23 -15.72
N ARG A 266 -61.22 16.90 -15.06
CA ARG A 266 -60.19 16.24 -14.24
C ARG A 266 -60.77 15.49 -13.04
N LEU A 267 -61.82 16.00 -12.41
CA LEU A 267 -62.50 15.32 -11.30
C LEU A 267 -63.22 14.04 -11.76
N GLN A 268 -63.73 13.97 -13.00
CA GLN A 268 -64.28 12.73 -13.55
C GLN A 268 -63.18 11.66 -13.73
N VAL A 269 -62.02 12.03 -14.29
CA VAL A 269 -60.85 11.14 -14.41
C VAL A 269 -60.36 10.69 -13.02
N ALA A 270 -60.34 11.60 -12.04
CA ALA A 270 -59.98 11.29 -10.67
C ALA A 270 -60.96 10.32 -10.00
N GLU A 271 -62.28 10.41 -10.27
CA GLU A 271 -63.29 9.48 -9.76
C GLU A 271 -63.06 8.09 -10.31
N ALA A 272 -62.91 7.95 -11.63
CA ALA A 272 -62.69 6.67 -12.29
C ALA A 272 -61.45 5.94 -11.73
N GLN A 273 -60.35 6.65 -11.54
CA GLN A 273 -59.12 6.10 -10.97
C GLN A 273 -59.25 5.79 -9.46
N ALA A 274 -59.94 6.61 -8.67
CA ALA A 274 -60.18 6.33 -7.25
C ALA A 274 -61.09 5.10 -7.06
N LYS A 275 -62.13 4.99 -7.89
CA LYS A 275 -63.10 3.89 -7.93
C LYS A 275 -62.42 2.57 -8.30
N GLU A 276 -61.48 2.58 -9.24
CA GLU A 276 -60.67 1.42 -9.59
C GLU A 276 -59.69 1.04 -8.48
N ALA A 277 -59.02 2.02 -7.85
CA ALA A 277 -58.17 1.77 -6.67
C ALA A 277 -58.98 1.10 -5.53
N GLU A 278 -60.19 1.59 -5.25
CA GLU A 278 -61.09 0.98 -4.25
C GLU A 278 -61.58 -0.41 -4.68
N ARG A 279 -61.87 -0.63 -5.98
CA ARG A 279 -62.23 -1.95 -6.52
C ARG A 279 -61.11 -2.96 -6.30
N ILE A 280 -59.85 -2.60 -6.53
CA ILE A 280 -58.71 -3.49 -6.31
C ILE A 280 -58.47 -3.68 -4.79
N ALA A 281 -58.57 -2.62 -3.98
CA ALA A 281 -58.42 -2.71 -2.53
C ALA A 281 -59.47 -3.63 -1.87
N ARG A 282 -60.73 -3.62 -2.33
CA ARG A 282 -61.77 -4.58 -1.89
C ARG A 282 -61.46 -6.04 -2.23
N ASN A 283 -60.60 -6.29 -3.22
CA ASN A 283 -60.12 -7.62 -3.60
C ASN A 283 -58.77 -7.99 -2.97
N PHE A 284 -58.19 -7.13 -2.12
CA PHE A 284 -56.99 -7.42 -1.35
C PHE A 284 -57.32 -8.45 -0.24
N PRO A 285 -56.52 -9.51 -0.05
CA PRO A 285 -56.85 -10.56 0.91
C PRO A 285 -56.77 -10.05 2.37
N SER A 286 -57.69 -10.54 3.21
CA SER A 286 -57.76 -10.20 4.64
C SER A 286 -56.67 -10.84 5.50
N SER A 287 -55.88 -11.76 4.93
CA SER A 287 -54.66 -12.31 5.52
C SER A 287 -53.56 -12.28 4.46
N VAL A 288 -52.45 -11.61 4.78
CA VAL A 288 -51.28 -11.53 3.90
C VAL A 288 -50.35 -12.72 4.13
N PRO A 289 -49.69 -13.28 3.09
CA PRO A 289 -48.65 -14.29 3.30
C PRO A 289 -47.48 -13.74 4.13
N MET A 290 -46.97 -14.51 5.09
CA MET A 290 -45.80 -14.10 5.89
C MET A 290 -44.56 -13.82 5.03
N SER A 291 -44.42 -14.55 3.91
CA SER A 291 -43.44 -14.34 2.83
C SER A 291 -43.49 -12.96 2.18
N SER A 292 -44.62 -12.25 2.25
CA SER A 292 -44.78 -10.92 1.62
C SER A 292 -44.17 -9.77 2.43
N ASN A 293 -43.75 -10.00 3.67
CA ASN A 293 -43.16 -8.99 4.56
C ASN A 293 -44.03 -7.71 4.72
N LEU A 294 -45.36 -7.86 4.67
CA LEU A 294 -46.35 -6.80 4.90
C LEU A 294 -46.97 -6.93 6.30
N SER A 295 -47.48 -5.83 6.85
CA SER A 295 -48.29 -5.86 8.07
C SER A 295 -49.66 -6.52 7.85
N ALA A 296 -50.19 -7.19 8.88
CA ALA A 296 -51.46 -7.89 8.80
C ALA A 296 -52.63 -6.96 8.42
N ASP A 297 -52.66 -5.76 9.00
CA ASP A 297 -53.72 -4.76 8.80
C ASP A 297 -53.60 -3.99 7.46
N CYS A 298 -52.58 -4.27 6.65
CA CYS A 298 -52.30 -3.57 5.37
C CYS A 298 -53.54 -3.51 4.46
N GLY A 299 -54.28 -4.62 4.33
CA GLY A 299 -55.51 -4.65 3.53
C GLY A 299 -56.61 -3.73 4.04
N GLY A 300 -56.76 -3.62 5.37
CA GLY A 300 -57.73 -2.72 6.00
C GLY A 300 -57.39 -1.25 5.78
N PHE A 301 -56.12 -0.87 6.00
CA PHE A 301 -55.66 0.49 5.75
C PHE A 301 -55.79 0.91 4.28
N LEU A 302 -55.43 0.02 3.34
CA LEU A 302 -55.60 0.30 1.90
C LEU A 302 -57.07 0.53 1.55
N GLN A 303 -58.00 -0.31 2.04
CA GLN A 303 -59.44 -0.14 1.81
C GLN A 303 -59.98 1.18 2.41
N GLU A 304 -59.57 1.53 3.64
CA GLU A 304 -60.00 2.78 4.28
C GLU A 304 -59.49 4.01 3.51
N ILE A 305 -58.21 4.02 3.10
CA ILE A 305 -57.59 5.13 2.38
C ILE A 305 -58.24 5.32 1.01
N THR A 306 -58.42 4.24 0.22
CA THR A 306 -59.06 4.34 -1.11
C THR A 306 -60.50 4.79 -1.00
N LYS A 307 -61.27 4.24 -0.05
CA LYS A 307 -62.69 4.59 0.15
C LYS A 307 -62.85 6.05 0.61
N ARG A 308 -61.99 6.51 1.52
CA ARG A 308 -61.96 7.93 1.96
C ARG A 308 -61.67 8.85 0.77
N HIS A 309 -60.63 8.56 0.00
CA HIS A 309 -60.24 9.37 -1.16
C HIS A 309 -61.33 9.41 -2.23
N HIS A 310 -61.87 8.25 -2.61
CA HIS A 310 -63.00 8.16 -3.56
C HIS A 310 -64.21 8.97 -3.10
N SER A 311 -64.61 8.88 -1.82
CA SER A 311 -65.70 9.68 -1.25
C SER A 311 -65.43 11.19 -1.30
N THR A 312 -64.19 11.63 -1.08
CA THR A 312 -63.79 13.04 -1.19
C THR A 312 -63.86 13.53 -2.64
N VAL A 313 -63.28 12.78 -3.59
CA VAL A 313 -63.30 13.12 -5.02
C VAL A 313 -64.75 13.17 -5.54
N GLN A 314 -65.57 12.18 -5.20
CA GLN A 314 -66.97 12.12 -5.59
C GLN A 314 -67.78 13.30 -5.05
N THR A 315 -67.54 13.71 -3.79
CA THR A 315 -68.22 14.87 -3.19
C THR A 315 -67.79 16.17 -3.88
N GLN A 316 -66.49 16.34 -4.18
CA GLN A 316 -66.00 17.51 -4.90
C GLN A 316 -66.57 17.58 -6.33
N LEU A 317 -66.60 16.45 -7.05
CA LEU A 317 -67.18 16.35 -8.40
C LEU A 317 -68.66 16.74 -8.41
N GLN A 318 -69.42 16.31 -7.39
CA GLN A 318 -70.85 16.64 -7.23
C GLN A 318 -71.11 18.08 -6.72
N SER A 319 -70.07 18.83 -6.34
CA SER A 319 -70.14 20.30 -6.24
C SER A 319 -69.75 20.93 -7.58
N ALA A 320 -68.53 20.66 -8.07
CA ALA A 320 -68.00 21.28 -9.29
C ALA A 320 -68.93 21.16 -10.51
N LEU A 321 -69.57 20.00 -10.73
CA LEU A 321 -70.58 19.85 -11.79
C LEU A 321 -71.81 20.74 -11.55
N ARG A 322 -72.35 20.76 -10.32
CA ARG A 322 -73.50 21.60 -9.96
C ARG A 322 -73.17 23.09 -10.10
N ASP A 323 -72.02 23.50 -9.61
CA ASP A 323 -71.60 24.90 -9.63
C ASP A 323 -71.31 25.33 -11.08
N ASN A 324 -70.82 24.42 -11.94
CA ASN A 324 -70.76 24.66 -13.38
C ASN A 324 -72.15 24.70 -14.05
N ASP A 325 -73.04 23.75 -13.77
CA ASP A 325 -74.37 23.61 -14.39
C ASP A 325 -75.34 24.75 -14.00
N TYR A 326 -75.16 25.37 -12.83
CA TYR A 326 -76.01 26.47 -12.35
C TYR A 326 -75.36 27.86 -12.37
N VAL A 327 -74.02 27.97 -12.44
CA VAL A 327 -73.31 29.25 -12.41
C VAL A 327 -72.41 29.43 -13.64
N TYR A 328 -71.36 28.62 -13.80
CA TYR A 328 -70.26 28.94 -14.71
C TYR A 328 -70.50 28.58 -16.19
N HIS A 329 -71.30 27.55 -16.46
CA HIS A 329 -71.67 27.06 -17.79
C HIS A 329 -70.48 26.83 -18.75
N GLN A 330 -69.33 26.43 -18.23
CA GLN A 330 -68.15 26.10 -19.03
C GLN A 330 -68.27 24.70 -19.64
N GLU A 331 -67.75 24.52 -20.86
CA GLU A 331 -67.68 23.20 -21.50
C GLU A 331 -66.72 22.28 -20.73
N VAL A 332 -67.17 21.05 -20.47
CA VAL A 332 -66.36 20.02 -19.79
C VAL A 332 -65.59 19.22 -20.86
N PRO A 333 -64.26 19.35 -20.95
CA PRO A 333 -63.46 18.66 -21.96
C PRO A 333 -63.38 17.16 -21.68
N ALA A 334 -63.24 16.37 -22.75
CA ALA A 334 -62.98 14.94 -22.65
C ALA A 334 -61.56 14.65 -22.10
N GLU A 335 -61.36 13.47 -21.51
CA GLU A 335 -60.05 13.06 -20.94
C GLU A 335 -58.88 13.23 -21.93
N ALA A 336 -59.09 12.92 -23.21
CA ALA A 336 -58.08 13.01 -24.25
C ALA A 336 -57.67 14.46 -24.64
N SER A 337 -58.42 15.49 -24.22
CA SER A 337 -58.09 16.91 -24.42
C SER A 337 -57.64 17.61 -23.14
N LEU A 338 -57.46 16.88 -22.03
CA LEU A 338 -56.84 17.39 -20.80
C LEU A 338 -55.30 17.34 -20.91
N GLU A 339 -54.63 18.44 -20.59
CA GLU A 339 -53.15 18.43 -20.48
C GLU A 339 -52.69 17.49 -19.35
N ALA A 340 -51.65 16.70 -19.62
CA ALA A 340 -51.08 15.78 -18.63
C ALA A 340 -50.45 16.55 -17.46
N VAL A 341 -50.74 16.13 -16.23
CA VAL A 341 -50.20 16.75 -15.01
C VAL A 341 -48.67 16.66 -15.02
N ALA A 342 -48.00 17.82 -15.00
CA ALA A 342 -46.54 17.89 -14.98
C ALA A 342 -45.96 17.15 -13.76
N LYS A 343 -44.85 16.44 -13.93
CA LYS A 343 -44.24 15.61 -12.88
C LYS A 343 -43.09 16.33 -12.19
N LEU A 344 -42.94 16.15 -10.88
CA LEU A 344 -41.83 16.70 -10.10
C LEU A 344 -41.10 15.62 -9.29
N PRO A 345 -39.91 15.16 -9.72
CA PRO A 345 -39.06 14.30 -8.90
C PRO A 345 -38.51 15.05 -7.68
N ALA A 346 -38.87 14.57 -6.48
CA ALA A 346 -38.23 14.96 -5.23
C ALA A 346 -37.22 13.89 -4.78
N ALA A 347 -37.61 12.61 -4.86
CA ALA A 347 -36.74 11.49 -4.55
C ALA A 347 -35.75 11.17 -5.69
N LYS A 348 -34.47 11.02 -5.34
CA LYS A 348 -33.40 10.42 -6.16
C LYS A 348 -32.77 9.22 -5.44
N PRO A 349 -32.19 8.21 -6.13
CA PRO A 349 -31.29 7.27 -5.46
C PRO A 349 -30.06 8.03 -4.95
N ILE A 350 -29.55 7.65 -3.77
CA ILE A 350 -28.29 8.20 -3.23
C ILE A 350 -27.15 7.25 -3.61
N PRO A 351 -26.13 7.67 -4.37
CA PRO A 351 -24.99 6.83 -4.71
C PRO A 351 -24.32 6.24 -3.47
N VAL A 352 -23.87 4.99 -3.58
CA VAL A 352 -23.20 4.28 -2.47
C VAL A 352 -21.96 5.04 -1.98
N SER A 353 -21.23 5.73 -2.86
CA SER A 353 -20.14 6.63 -2.50
C SER A 353 -20.58 7.86 -1.69
N GLU A 354 -21.75 8.46 -1.98
CA GLU A 354 -22.33 9.57 -1.20
C GLU A 354 -22.74 9.09 0.21
N LEU A 355 -23.17 7.83 0.34
CA LEU A 355 -23.49 7.20 1.64
C LEU A 355 -22.23 6.89 2.48
N TYR A 356 -21.24 6.18 1.94
CA TYR A 356 -20.02 5.83 2.67
C TYR A 356 -19.05 7.01 2.91
N ALA A 357 -19.26 8.16 2.26
CA ALA A 357 -18.52 9.40 2.55
C ALA A 357 -18.91 10.07 3.88
N GLY A 358 -20.02 9.67 4.51
CA GLY A 358 -20.44 10.20 5.81
C GLY A 358 -19.49 9.83 6.95
N GLN A 359 -19.06 10.81 7.76
CA GLN A 359 -18.13 10.58 8.90
C GLN A 359 -18.62 9.49 9.86
N ASP A 360 -19.93 9.37 10.05
CA ASP A 360 -20.51 8.36 10.95
C ASP A 360 -20.41 6.94 10.39
N ILE A 361 -20.46 6.75 9.08
CA ILE A 361 -20.28 5.43 8.45
C ILE A 361 -18.80 5.01 8.44
N GLN A 362 -17.87 5.97 8.35
CA GLN A 362 -16.45 5.71 8.60
C GLN A 362 -16.19 5.28 10.06
N ARG A 363 -16.83 5.95 11.04
CA ARG A 363 -16.79 5.56 12.46
C ARG A 363 -17.39 4.17 12.72
N ILE A 364 -18.50 3.84 12.05
CA ILE A 364 -19.14 2.51 12.14
C ILE A 364 -18.23 1.42 11.54
N THR A 365 -17.57 1.70 10.42
CA THR A 365 -16.66 0.75 9.75
C THR A 365 -15.42 0.46 10.60
N GLY A 366 -14.85 1.49 11.21
CA GLY A 366 -13.60 1.41 11.96
C GLY A 366 -12.36 1.34 11.06
N PRO A 367 -11.16 1.15 11.64
CA PRO A 367 -9.92 1.02 10.88
C PRO A 367 -9.89 -0.29 10.06
N ASP A 368 -9.08 -0.31 9.00
CA ASP A 368 -8.76 -1.52 8.24
C ASP A 368 -8.11 -2.57 9.15
N LEU A 369 -8.77 -3.72 9.33
CA LEU A 369 -8.24 -4.83 10.13
C LEU A 369 -6.88 -5.29 9.62
N PHE A 370 -6.70 -5.37 8.30
CA PHE A 370 -5.53 -5.96 7.66
C PHE A 370 -4.52 -4.90 7.19
N ALA A 371 -4.56 -3.70 7.77
CA ALA A 371 -3.70 -2.56 7.44
C ALA A 371 -2.22 -2.92 7.22
N LYS A 372 -1.71 -3.84 8.06
CA LYS A 372 -0.34 -4.37 8.11
C LYS A 372 0.08 -5.18 6.86
N ILE A 373 -0.85 -5.81 6.14
CA ILE A 373 -0.56 -6.79 5.08
C ILE A 373 -0.53 -6.08 3.72
N VAL A 374 0.66 -5.81 3.20
CA VAL A 374 0.87 -5.13 1.90
C VAL A 374 0.94 -6.19 0.78
N PRO A 375 0.09 -6.13 -0.26
CA PRO A 375 0.10 -7.12 -1.34
C PRO A 375 1.35 -7.08 -2.21
N PHE A 376 1.78 -8.22 -2.75
CA PHE A 376 3.00 -8.30 -3.57
C PHE A 376 3.02 -7.33 -4.75
N ALA A 377 1.91 -7.19 -5.48
CA ALA A 377 1.79 -6.21 -6.57
C ALA A 377 2.08 -4.78 -6.07
N VAL A 378 1.61 -4.41 -4.87
CA VAL A 378 1.93 -3.10 -4.28
C VAL A 378 3.39 -3.02 -3.85
N THR A 379 3.99 -4.10 -3.31
CA THR A 379 5.43 -4.08 -2.98
C THR A 379 6.31 -3.97 -4.23
N GLU A 380 5.86 -4.49 -5.38
CA GLU A 380 6.51 -4.32 -6.68
C GLU A 380 6.40 -2.87 -7.16
N SER A 381 5.18 -2.31 -7.23
CA SER A 381 4.93 -0.89 -7.55
C SER A 381 5.69 0.07 -6.62
N ALA A 382 5.76 -0.23 -5.32
CA ALA A 382 6.49 0.56 -4.33
C ALA A 382 8.02 0.46 -4.54
N SER A 383 8.54 -0.72 -4.90
CA SER A 383 9.96 -0.90 -5.25
C SER A 383 10.34 -0.16 -6.54
N LEU A 384 9.43 -0.10 -7.53
CA LEU A 384 9.59 0.70 -8.73
C LEU A 384 9.60 2.21 -8.40
N TYR A 385 8.69 2.66 -7.53
CA TYR A 385 8.68 4.03 -7.04
C TYR A 385 9.94 4.39 -6.25
N ASP A 386 10.43 3.50 -5.38
CA ASP A 386 11.67 3.70 -4.63
C ASP A 386 12.89 3.82 -5.56
N GLU A 387 12.95 3.10 -6.69
CA GLU A 387 14.01 3.26 -7.67
C GLU A 387 13.85 4.53 -8.53
N GLU A 388 12.64 4.99 -8.87
CA GLU A 388 12.44 6.33 -9.47
C GLU A 388 12.81 7.48 -8.51
N LYS A 389 12.43 7.35 -7.24
CA LYS A 389 12.83 8.24 -6.15
C LYS A 389 14.35 8.21 -5.95
N ALA A 390 14.99 7.04 -6.04
CA ALA A 390 16.44 6.91 -6.00
C ALA A 390 17.12 7.52 -7.23
N LYS A 391 16.60 7.34 -8.44
CA LYS A 391 17.08 8.01 -9.68
C LYS A 391 17.02 9.53 -9.53
N LEU A 392 15.91 10.09 -9.03
CA LEU A 392 15.77 11.52 -8.75
C LEU A 392 16.85 11.99 -7.77
N VAL A 393 16.99 11.32 -6.62
CA VAL A 393 17.98 11.68 -5.59
C VAL A 393 19.42 11.54 -6.09
N ARG A 394 19.74 10.52 -6.88
CA ARG A 394 21.06 10.33 -7.53
C ARG A 394 21.34 11.48 -8.51
N ALA A 395 20.40 11.79 -9.41
CA ALA A 395 20.57 12.82 -10.43
C ALA A 395 20.61 14.27 -9.87
N GLU A 396 19.97 14.54 -8.72
CA GLU A 396 20.17 15.79 -7.97
C GLU A 396 21.53 15.79 -7.26
N ALA A 397 21.95 14.69 -6.64
CA ALA A 397 23.25 14.59 -5.97
C ALA A 397 24.43 14.80 -6.94
N GLU A 398 24.41 14.16 -8.10
CA GLU A 398 25.41 14.32 -9.18
C GLU A 398 25.50 15.77 -9.67
N ARG A 399 24.36 16.47 -9.81
CA ARG A 399 24.31 17.90 -10.16
C ARG A 399 24.76 18.84 -9.04
N VAL A 400 24.77 18.38 -7.78
CA VAL A 400 25.35 19.10 -6.64
C VAL A 400 26.86 18.85 -6.55
N GLU A 401 27.31 17.62 -6.81
CA GLU A 401 28.71 17.20 -6.83
C GLU A 401 29.48 17.84 -7.97
N THR A 402 29.00 17.72 -9.21
CA THR A 402 29.56 18.39 -10.40
C THR A 402 29.71 19.90 -10.16
N ALA A 403 28.70 20.55 -9.59
CA ALA A 403 28.77 21.98 -9.29
C ALA A 403 29.66 22.31 -8.08
N ASN A 404 29.88 21.39 -7.13
CA ASN A 404 30.87 21.53 -6.07
C ASN A 404 32.30 21.46 -6.63
N ASP A 405 32.51 20.60 -7.63
CA ASP A 405 33.82 20.34 -8.23
C ASP A 405 34.20 21.37 -9.30
N GLU A 406 33.24 21.84 -10.12
CA GLU A 406 33.41 23.03 -10.96
C GLU A 406 33.88 24.25 -10.15
N MET A 407 33.29 24.46 -8.97
CA MET A 407 33.70 25.53 -8.05
C MET A 407 35.11 25.27 -7.50
N ALA A 408 35.42 24.06 -7.04
CA ALA A 408 36.73 23.72 -6.49
C ALA A 408 37.85 23.84 -7.53
N ALA A 409 37.67 23.28 -8.73
CA ALA A 409 38.61 23.35 -9.84
C ALA A 409 38.80 24.79 -10.34
N SER A 410 37.74 25.59 -10.40
CA SER A 410 37.85 27.01 -10.75
C SER A 410 38.60 27.82 -9.70
N LEU A 411 38.41 27.54 -8.41
CA LEU A 411 39.15 28.20 -7.34
C LEU A 411 40.63 27.80 -7.32
N ASP A 412 40.95 26.53 -7.57
CA ASP A 412 42.33 26.07 -7.72
C ASP A 412 43.01 26.69 -8.95
N TYR A 413 42.32 26.76 -10.10
CA TYR A 413 42.81 27.42 -11.30
C TYR A 413 43.15 28.90 -11.06
N LEU A 414 42.29 29.62 -10.34
CA LEU A 414 42.53 31.01 -9.92
C LEU A 414 43.48 31.14 -8.70
N ARG A 415 43.93 30.03 -8.11
CA ARG A 415 44.76 29.96 -6.89
C ARG A 415 44.17 30.73 -5.69
N LEU A 416 42.84 30.78 -5.61
CA LEU A 416 42.09 31.44 -4.54
C LEU A 416 41.78 30.45 -3.40
N PRO A 417 41.85 30.87 -2.12
CA PRO A 417 42.08 32.24 -1.64
C PRO A 417 43.56 32.66 -1.58
N GLY A 418 44.52 31.74 -1.69
CA GLY A 418 45.94 31.96 -1.39
C GLY A 418 46.57 33.16 -2.11
N ALA A 419 46.19 33.44 -3.36
CA ALA A 419 46.67 34.60 -4.10
C ALA A 419 46.37 35.95 -3.41
N LEU A 420 45.26 36.08 -2.69
CA LEU A 420 44.87 37.33 -2.01
C LEU A 420 45.66 37.59 -0.73
N GLN A 421 46.07 36.53 -0.03
CA GLN A 421 46.81 36.63 1.23
C GLN A 421 48.25 37.09 1.01
N VAL A 422 48.83 36.76 -0.14
CA VAL A 422 50.13 37.28 -0.61
C VAL A 422 50.05 38.77 -0.91
N LEU A 423 49.01 39.19 -1.64
CA LEU A 423 48.76 40.58 -2.03
C LEU A 423 48.50 41.54 -0.85
N LYS A 424 48.28 41.02 0.36
CA LYS A 424 48.18 41.78 1.61
C LYS A 424 49.53 41.98 2.34
N GLY A 425 50.66 41.73 1.66
CA GLY A 425 52.02 42.07 2.16
C GLY A 425 52.78 40.93 2.85
N GLY A 426 52.43 39.67 2.57
CA GLY A 426 52.98 38.49 3.26
C GLY A 426 54.39 38.06 2.82
N PHE A 427 55.35 38.98 2.70
CA PHE A 427 56.70 38.69 2.17
C PHE A 427 57.78 38.41 3.22
N ASP A 428 57.55 38.76 4.49
CA ASP A 428 58.59 38.88 5.53
C ASP A 428 58.28 38.08 6.81
N GLN A 429 57.43 37.05 6.72
CA GLN A 429 57.39 35.97 7.71
C GLN A 429 58.17 34.76 7.20
N ASP A 430 58.79 34.02 8.12
CA ASP A 430 59.38 32.72 7.85
C ASP A 430 58.41 31.81 7.09
N ILE A 431 58.97 30.89 6.28
CA ILE A 431 58.18 29.86 5.60
C ILE A 431 57.78 28.80 6.63
N LEU A 432 56.81 29.16 7.44
CA LEU A 432 56.10 28.29 8.37
C LEU A 432 55.31 27.24 7.58
N PRO A 433 55.12 26.03 8.13
CA PRO A 433 54.16 25.10 7.58
C PRO A 433 52.75 25.66 7.68
N ASP A 434 51.90 25.34 6.71
CA ASP A 434 50.46 25.54 6.84
C ASP A 434 49.91 24.77 8.05
N GLU A 435 48.88 25.29 8.71
CA GLU A 435 48.18 24.59 9.81
C GLU A 435 47.72 23.19 9.37
N ASP A 436 47.32 23.03 8.10
CA ASP A 436 47.04 21.73 7.48
C ASP A 436 48.22 20.75 7.63
N PHE A 437 49.47 21.18 7.35
CA PHE A 437 50.65 20.31 7.49
C PHE A 437 50.97 19.99 8.95
N ARG A 438 50.73 20.93 9.87
CA ARG A 438 50.82 20.68 11.32
C ARG A 438 49.82 19.59 11.73
N GLN A 439 48.58 19.74 11.30
CA GLN A 439 47.50 18.79 11.56
C GLN A 439 47.81 17.41 10.97
N TRP A 440 48.28 17.33 9.71
CA TRP A 440 48.66 16.04 9.09
C TRP A 440 49.76 15.32 9.88
N CYS A 441 50.75 16.04 10.41
CA CYS A 441 51.79 15.44 11.23
C CYS A 441 51.25 15.01 12.61
N ALA A 442 50.36 15.82 13.23
CA ALA A 442 49.70 15.47 14.48
C ALA A 442 48.82 14.22 14.35
N ASP A 443 47.92 14.18 13.35
CA ASP A 443 47.02 13.06 13.04
C ASP A 443 47.79 11.76 12.79
N VAL A 444 48.91 11.83 12.06
CA VAL A 444 49.81 10.70 11.79
C VAL A 444 50.54 10.24 13.06
N SER A 445 50.65 11.08 14.09
CA SER A 445 51.32 10.75 15.36
C SER A 445 50.38 10.25 16.47
N ASP A 446 49.17 10.80 16.55
CA ASP A 446 48.13 10.44 17.53
C ASP A 446 47.53 9.05 17.28
N GLN A 447 47.49 8.60 16.01
CA GLN A 447 46.96 7.28 15.67
C GLN A 447 47.97 6.16 15.93
N ASP A 448 47.45 5.01 16.37
CA ASP A 448 48.20 3.77 16.58
C ASP A 448 49.08 3.40 15.38
N ASN A 449 50.18 2.69 15.65
CA ASN A 449 51.09 2.24 14.60
C ASN A 449 50.36 1.24 13.67
N PRO A 450 50.24 1.50 12.35
CA PRO A 450 49.55 0.61 11.41
C PRO A 450 50.04 -0.85 11.45
N VAL A 451 51.30 -1.09 11.82
CA VAL A 451 51.87 -2.43 11.95
C VAL A 451 51.18 -3.27 13.04
N THR A 452 50.87 -2.68 14.20
CA THR A 452 50.21 -3.42 15.30
C THR A 452 48.75 -3.73 14.98
N LEU A 453 48.10 -2.90 14.17
CA LEU A 453 46.78 -3.19 13.62
C LEU A 453 46.84 -4.38 12.65
N PHE A 454 47.81 -4.43 11.71
CA PHE A 454 47.96 -5.58 10.82
C PHE A 454 48.21 -6.91 11.56
N ASP A 455 49.01 -6.91 12.62
CA ASP A 455 49.22 -8.12 13.43
C ASP A 455 47.97 -8.52 14.24
N SER A 456 47.14 -7.54 14.64
CA SER A 456 45.83 -7.80 15.24
C SER A 456 44.85 -8.44 14.23
N LEU A 457 44.79 -7.93 12.99
CA LEU A 457 43.95 -8.49 11.91
C LEU A 457 44.35 -9.92 11.56
N ARG A 458 45.66 -10.23 11.56
CA ARG A 458 46.17 -11.61 11.38
C ARG A 458 45.70 -12.53 12.50
N SER A 459 45.77 -12.07 13.75
CA SER A 459 45.31 -12.86 14.92
C SER A 459 43.80 -13.16 14.85
N GLU A 460 42.98 -12.23 14.38
CA GLU A 460 41.55 -12.47 14.15
C GLU A 460 41.32 -13.43 12.97
N LYS A 461 42.04 -13.26 11.85
CA LYS A 461 41.97 -14.20 10.70
C LYS A 461 42.26 -15.63 11.12
N ASP A 462 43.35 -15.85 11.86
CA ASP A 462 43.75 -17.18 12.32
C ASP A 462 42.74 -17.78 13.32
N SER A 463 42.15 -16.95 14.19
CA SER A 463 41.06 -17.35 15.10
C SER A 463 39.82 -17.83 14.32
N ILE A 464 39.37 -17.06 13.32
CA ILE A 464 38.21 -17.42 12.49
C ILE A 464 38.49 -18.71 11.69
N LEU A 465 39.69 -18.85 11.14
CA LEU A 465 40.12 -20.09 10.47
C LEU A 465 40.09 -21.29 11.42
N MET A 466 40.51 -21.15 12.69
CA MET A 466 40.40 -22.22 13.68
C MET A 466 38.95 -22.63 13.98
N ILE A 467 38.00 -21.67 14.02
CA ILE A 467 36.56 -21.96 14.21
C ILE A 467 35.98 -22.70 13.00
N LEU A 468 36.32 -22.27 11.77
CA LEU A 468 35.90 -22.95 10.54
C LEU A 468 36.48 -24.37 10.44
N ASP A 469 37.72 -24.57 10.87
CA ASP A 469 38.37 -25.88 10.91
C ASP A 469 37.78 -26.79 12.01
N LYS A 470 37.44 -26.26 13.19
CA LYS A 470 36.69 -27.00 14.22
C LYS A 470 35.33 -27.44 13.66
N SER A 471 34.59 -26.51 13.05
CA SER A 471 33.26 -26.75 12.47
C SER A 471 33.30 -27.84 11.39
N THR A 472 34.29 -27.80 10.48
CA THR A 472 34.49 -28.86 9.48
C THR A 472 34.72 -30.22 10.15
N LYS A 473 35.64 -30.29 11.13
CA LYS A 473 35.96 -31.53 11.86
C LYS A 473 34.77 -32.09 12.63
N GLN A 474 33.89 -31.25 13.17
CA GLN A 474 32.67 -31.69 13.85
C GLN A 474 31.66 -32.36 12.89
N LEU A 475 31.48 -31.80 11.70
CA LEU A 475 30.63 -32.39 10.64
C LEU A 475 31.22 -33.71 10.13
N ASP A 476 32.53 -33.76 9.86
CA ASP A 476 33.24 -34.98 9.45
C ASP A 476 33.13 -36.10 10.49
N MET A 477 33.20 -35.75 11.79
CA MET A 477 33.05 -36.71 12.89
C MET A 477 31.61 -37.22 13.04
N GLU A 478 30.58 -36.39 12.84
CA GLU A 478 29.18 -36.83 12.91
C GLU A 478 28.82 -37.71 11.72
N GLU A 479 29.20 -37.31 10.50
CA GLU A 479 29.00 -38.10 9.27
C GLU A 479 29.71 -39.46 9.37
N GLY A 480 30.96 -39.46 9.84
CA GLY A 480 31.75 -40.67 10.09
C GLY A 480 31.26 -41.53 11.26
N VAL A 481 30.35 -41.04 12.12
CA VAL A 481 29.64 -41.84 13.14
C VAL A 481 28.33 -42.37 12.59
N CYS A 482 27.54 -41.55 11.90
CA CYS A 482 26.30 -41.96 11.24
C CYS A 482 26.54 -43.13 10.28
N GLU A 483 27.58 -43.08 9.44
CA GLU A 483 27.85 -44.14 8.47
C GLU A 483 28.40 -45.42 9.13
N LYS A 484 29.16 -45.30 10.24
CA LYS A 484 29.58 -46.48 11.03
C LYS A 484 28.42 -47.19 11.70
N MET A 485 27.43 -46.44 12.20
CA MET A 485 26.23 -47.04 12.78
C MET A 485 25.33 -47.65 11.70
N ARG A 486 25.14 -46.98 10.56
CA ARG A 486 24.48 -47.55 9.38
C ARG A 486 25.13 -48.86 8.93
N SER A 487 26.46 -48.91 8.82
CA SER A 487 27.20 -50.13 8.46
C SER A 487 27.17 -51.23 9.54
N LYS A 488 26.79 -50.94 10.79
CA LYS A 488 26.74 -51.90 11.91
C LYS A 488 25.34 -52.49 12.12
N TYR A 489 24.30 -51.72 11.81
CA TYR A 489 22.91 -52.05 12.07
C TYR A 489 22.06 -52.18 10.79
N GLU A 490 22.61 -51.82 9.63
CA GLU A 490 22.01 -51.92 8.29
C GLU A 490 20.58 -51.36 8.25
N ASN A 491 19.57 -52.22 8.02
CA ASN A 491 18.17 -51.83 7.88
C ASN A 491 17.53 -51.34 9.18
N ASP A 492 18.11 -51.68 10.34
CA ASP A 492 17.64 -51.20 11.64
C ASP A 492 18.00 -49.71 11.84
N TRP A 493 19.02 -49.18 11.13
CA TRP A 493 19.47 -47.78 11.27
C TRP A 493 18.73 -46.82 10.33
N THR A 494 17.50 -46.49 10.70
CA THR A 494 16.58 -45.63 9.93
C THR A 494 17.01 -44.16 9.81
N GLN A 495 18.06 -43.74 10.51
CA GLN A 495 18.58 -42.37 10.48
C GLN A 495 19.00 -41.94 9.05
N GLN A 496 18.65 -40.73 8.64
CA GLN A 496 19.00 -40.20 7.30
C GLN A 496 20.52 -39.96 7.13
N PRO A 497 21.07 -39.95 5.89
CA PRO A 497 22.51 -39.69 5.67
C PRO A 497 22.91 -38.22 5.90
N SER A 498 23.86 -38.00 6.82
CA SER A 498 24.34 -36.66 7.19
C SER A 498 24.98 -35.88 6.04
N SER A 499 25.59 -36.56 5.06
CA SER A 499 26.19 -35.94 3.88
C SER A 499 25.21 -35.04 3.11
N ARG A 500 23.94 -35.45 3.00
CA ARG A 500 22.89 -34.64 2.34
C ARG A 500 22.43 -33.46 3.19
N LEU A 501 22.38 -33.64 4.52
CA LEU A 501 21.93 -32.61 5.47
C LEU A 501 23.00 -31.54 5.73
N THR A 502 24.28 -31.89 5.65
CA THR A 502 25.41 -30.98 5.88
C THR A 502 25.86 -30.21 4.62
N THR A 503 25.21 -30.44 3.48
CA THR A 503 25.61 -29.84 2.19
C THR A 503 25.59 -28.30 2.22
N THR A 504 24.59 -27.68 2.86
CA THR A 504 24.53 -26.22 3.05
C THR A 504 25.65 -25.72 3.96
N LEU A 505 25.74 -26.25 5.19
CA LEU A 505 26.76 -25.88 6.18
C LEU A 505 28.20 -26.03 5.63
N ARG A 506 28.48 -27.07 4.84
CA ARG A 506 29.78 -27.26 4.16
C ARG A 506 30.00 -26.24 3.03
N GLY A 507 28.95 -25.82 2.35
CA GLY A 507 28.96 -24.71 1.38
C GLY A 507 29.25 -23.36 2.07
N ASP A 508 28.60 -23.08 3.19
CA ASP A 508 28.78 -21.87 3.99
C ASP A 508 30.23 -21.78 4.50
N ILE A 509 30.74 -22.86 5.12
CA ILE A 509 32.16 -22.96 5.54
C ILE A 509 33.11 -22.66 4.37
N ARG A 510 32.80 -23.15 3.16
CA ARG A 510 33.63 -22.91 1.98
C ARG A 510 33.57 -21.45 1.54
N HIS A 511 32.38 -20.85 1.48
CA HIS A 511 32.19 -19.45 1.13
C HIS A 511 32.93 -18.52 2.10
N TYR A 512 32.87 -18.78 3.41
CA TYR A 512 33.62 -18.01 4.40
C TYR A 512 35.15 -18.16 4.25
N ARG A 513 35.67 -19.34 3.88
CA ARG A 513 37.10 -19.51 3.53
C ARG A 513 37.49 -18.71 2.28
N GLU A 514 36.68 -18.76 1.23
CA GLU A 514 36.93 -18.01 -0.01
C GLU A 514 36.86 -16.49 0.21
N ALA A 515 35.98 -16.01 1.10
CA ALA A 515 35.92 -14.61 1.53
C ALA A 515 37.14 -14.19 2.39
N LEU A 516 37.62 -15.04 3.30
CA LEU A 516 38.83 -14.80 4.11
C LEU A 516 40.11 -14.75 3.26
N ASP A 517 40.18 -15.50 2.16
CA ASP A 517 41.30 -15.42 1.22
C ASP A 517 41.27 -14.13 0.38
N GLU A 518 40.09 -13.63 -0.01
CA GLU A 518 39.99 -12.34 -0.72
C GLU A 518 40.25 -11.14 0.21
N ALA A 519 39.71 -11.15 1.43
CA ALA A 519 40.06 -10.16 2.46
C ALA A 519 41.57 -10.13 2.70
N SER A 520 42.20 -11.31 2.80
CA SER A 520 43.66 -11.43 2.94
C SER A 520 44.44 -10.93 1.73
N ARG A 521 43.86 -10.86 0.52
CA ARG A 521 44.48 -10.17 -0.64
C ARG A 521 44.41 -8.66 -0.46
N SER A 522 43.28 -8.13 0.03
CA SER A 522 43.12 -6.71 0.38
C SER A 522 44.13 -6.27 1.44
N ASP A 523 44.26 -7.04 2.53
CA ASP A 523 45.24 -6.78 3.61
C ASP A 523 46.67 -6.70 3.06
N ASN A 524 47.04 -7.58 2.12
CA ASN A 524 48.34 -7.57 1.48
C ASN A 524 48.55 -6.36 0.55
N GLN A 525 47.49 -5.83 -0.08
CA GLN A 525 47.56 -4.56 -0.83
C GLN A 525 47.75 -3.36 0.10
N LEU A 526 47.01 -3.30 1.21
CA LEU A 526 47.16 -2.25 2.23
C LEU A 526 48.56 -2.28 2.89
N ALA A 527 49.07 -3.45 3.24
CA ALA A 527 50.45 -3.63 3.71
C ALA A 527 51.49 -3.27 2.63
N GLY A 528 51.15 -3.47 1.35
CA GLY A 528 51.92 -3.01 0.20
C GLY A 528 51.95 -1.48 0.06
N LYS A 529 50.84 -0.78 0.31
CA LYS A 529 50.80 0.69 0.40
C LYS A 529 51.64 1.21 1.57
N LEU A 530 51.49 0.63 2.76
CA LEU A 530 52.25 1.02 3.96
C LEU A 530 53.76 1.03 3.68
N ARG A 531 54.32 -0.07 3.15
CA ARG A 531 55.75 -0.19 2.82
C ARG A 531 56.27 0.79 1.76
N GLN A 532 55.40 1.33 0.90
CA GLN A 532 55.80 2.32 -0.11
C GLN A 532 55.97 3.72 0.47
N ASN A 533 55.17 4.06 1.48
CA ASN A 533 55.13 5.39 2.10
C ASN A 533 55.74 5.43 3.51
N GLU A 534 56.23 4.28 4.01
CA GLU A 534 56.79 4.08 5.36
C GLU A 534 57.79 5.16 5.77
N MET A 535 58.69 5.57 4.87
CA MET A 535 59.67 6.63 5.13
C MET A 535 59.02 8.01 5.34
N ASP A 536 58.02 8.37 4.55
CA ASP A 536 57.34 9.67 4.66
C ASP A 536 56.47 9.71 5.93
N PHE A 537 55.86 8.58 6.31
CA PHE A 537 55.11 8.43 7.56
C PHE A 537 56.02 8.52 8.80
N ASP A 538 57.19 7.88 8.76
CA ASP A 538 58.16 7.96 9.86
C ASP A 538 58.80 9.36 9.96
N GLU A 539 59.07 10.05 8.84
CA GLU A 539 59.49 11.46 8.84
C GLU A 539 58.45 12.34 9.54
N MET A 540 57.17 12.23 9.18
CA MET A 540 56.07 13.01 9.78
C MET A 540 55.85 12.66 11.25
N ARG A 541 55.76 11.37 11.61
CA ARG A 541 55.51 10.90 12.99
C ARG A 541 56.63 11.33 13.94
N ARG A 542 57.90 11.23 13.52
CA ARG A 542 59.05 11.65 14.33
C ARG A 542 59.09 13.16 14.53
N ALA A 543 58.80 13.96 13.49
CA ALA A 543 58.81 15.42 13.59
C ALA A 543 57.66 15.97 14.46
N ALA A 544 56.50 15.32 14.45
CA ALA A 544 55.43 15.60 15.42
C ALA A 544 55.87 15.29 16.86
N GLN A 545 56.46 14.11 17.08
CA GLN A 545 56.91 13.66 18.41
C GLN A 545 58.08 14.48 18.99
N SER A 546 58.96 15.06 18.16
CA SER A 546 60.00 15.98 18.63
C SER A 546 59.54 17.46 18.71
N GLY A 547 58.37 17.79 18.18
CA GLY A 547 57.91 19.18 18.03
C GLY A 547 58.62 19.96 16.92
N GLU A 548 59.37 19.29 16.04
CA GLU A 548 60.22 19.89 15.02
C GLU A 548 59.58 19.87 13.61
N VAL A 549 58.25 19.81 13.54
CA VAL A 549 57.45 19.86 12.29
C VAL A 549 57.90 21.00 11.36
N ASP A 550 58.16 22.18 11.94
CA ASP A 550 58.62 23.37 11.23
C ASP A 550 60.02 23.17 10.62
N GLN A 551 60.92 22.52 11.36
CA GLN A 551 62.26 22.19 10.88
C GLN A 551 62.21 21.12 9.78
N LEU A 552 61.33 20.12 9.89
CA LEU A 552 61.10 19.12 8.83
C LEU A 552 60.65 19.82 7.54
N PHE A 553 59.66 20.70 7.63
CA PHE A 553 59.12 21.44 6.48
C PHE A 553 60.18 22.35 5.85
N GLN A 554 60.86 23.17 6.66
CA GLN A 554 61.95 24.04 6.18
C GLN A 554 63.10 23.25 5.55
N ARG A 555 63.48 22.10 6.14
CA ARG A 555 64.50 21.19 5.60
C ARG A 555 64.07 20.59 4.26
N ALA A 556 62.81 20.16 4.12
CA ALA A 556 62.28 19.64 2.87
C ALA A 556 62.20 20.72 1.78
N VAL A 557 61.78 21.95 2.11
CA VAL A 557 61.78 23.10 1.20
C VAL A 557 63.20 23.53 0.82
N ALA A 558 64.17 23.48 1.76
CA ALA A 558 65.58 23.73 1.48
C ALA A 558 66.19 22.68 0.56
N GLN A 559 65.84 21.40 0.71
CA GLN A 559 66.25 20.33 -0.22
C GLN A 559 65.60 20.48 -1.60
N ALA A 560 64.34 20.90 -1.67
CA ALA A 560 63.67 21.23 -2.94
C ALA A 560 64.33 22.43 -3.65
N ARG A 561 64.72 23.46 -2.90
CA ARG A 561 65.53 24.59 -3.38
C ARG A 561 66.89 24.12 -3.93
N ALA A 562 67.63 23.31 -3.16
CA ALA A 562 68.95 22.81 -3.55
C ALA A 562 68.93 21.92 -4.81
N ARG A 563 67.82 21.21 -5.08
CA ARG A 563 67.61 20.46 -6.33
C ARG A 563 67.08 21.33 -7.49
N GLY A 564 66.64 22.56 -7.21
CA GLY A 564 65.81 23.36 -8.14
C GLY A 564 66.52 24.52 -8.86
N SER A 565 67.62 25.06 -8.33
CA SER A 565 68.23 26.28 -8.91
C SER A 565 69.73 26.40 -8.68
N ASN A 566 70.50 26.37 -9.78
CA ASN A 566 71.94 26.63 -9.79
C ASN A 566 72.24 28.15 -9.93
N ALA A 567 71.60 28.96 -9.08
CA ALA A 567 71.56 30.43 -9.21
C ALA A 567 71.58 31.13 -7.85
N THR A 568 72.76 31.58 -7.41
CA THR A 568 72.94 32.46 -6.24
C THR A 568 72.86 33.93 -6.65
N SER A 569 71.98 34.69 -5.99
CA SER A 569 72.06 36.15 -5.85
C SER A 569 71.56 36.56 -4.45
N PRO A 570 72.06 37.67 -3.85
CA PRO A 570 71.72 38.03 -2.47
C PRO A 570 70.35 38.69 -2.34
N ALA A 571 69.75 38.60 -1.15
CA ALA A 571 68.57 39.40 -0.80
C ALA A 571 68.96 40.87 -0.60
N GLY A 572 68.37 41.76 -1.41
CA GLY A 572 68.32 43.19 -1.16
C GLY A 572 66.96 43.56 -0.57
N ILE A 573 66.94 44.46 0.42
CA ILE A 573 65.71 44.94 1.05
C ILE A 573 65.12 46.04 0.16
N GLU A 574 63.89 45.86 -0.32
CA GLU A 574 63.05 46.92 -0.90
C GLU A 574 61.82 47.18 0.00
N PRO A 575 61.22 48.39 -0.01
CA PRO A 575 60.16 48.76 0.94
C PRO A 575 58.80 48.11 0.63
N ASN A 576 57.93 48.04 1.64
CA ASN A 576 56.57 47.52 1.50
C ASN A 576 55.69 48.40 0.60
N LEU A 577 54.82 47.75 -0.18
CA LEU A 577 53.85 48.35 -1.10
C LEU A 577 52.62 48.95 -0.37
N LEU A 578 52.85 49.82 0.62
CA LEU A 578 51.83 50.37 1.51
C LEU A 578 51.87 51.92 1.66
N ASP A 579 52.83 52.60 1.03
CA ASP A 579 53.21 53.99 1.35
C ASP A 579 53.39 54.84 0.08
N ASP A 580 52.43 54.78 -0.86
CA ASP A 580 52.40 55.58 -2.10
C ASP A 580 50.97 56.11 -2.36
N ASP A 581 50.62 57.20 -1.66
CA ASP A 581 49.31 57.87 -1.68
C ASP A 581 49.10 58.70 -2.97
N PHE A 582 48.46 58.14 -4.01
CA PHE A 582 47.92 58.92 -5.13
C PHE A 582 46.57 58.44 -5.67
N GLU A 583 45.81 59.40 -6.22
CA GLU A 583 44.35 59.35 -6.42
C GLU A 583 43.87 58.66 -7.73
N GLU A 584 42.55 58.57 -7.86
CA GLU A 584 41.78 58.24 -9.07
C GLU A 584 41.79 56.77 -9.55
N GLY A 585 41.70 55.83 -8.60
CA GLY A 585 41.26 54.46 -8.85
C GLY A 585 40.70 53.77 -7.59
N PRO A 586 39.81 52.77 -7.70
CA PRO A 586 39.38 51.98 -6.53
C PRO A 586 40.58 51.20 -5.98
N SER A 587 40.84 51.29 -4.67
CA SER A 587 42.07 50.80 -4.07
C SER A 587 42.28 49.30 -4.34
N VAL A 588 43.54 48.87 -4.45
CA VAL A 588 43.90 47.44 -4.53
C VAL A 588 43.29 46.68 -3.34
N VAL A 589 43.22 47.33 -2.17
CA VAL A 589 42.57 46.80 -0.95
C VAL A 589 41.06 46.59 -1.15
N ASP A 590 40.34 47.54 -1.75
CA ASP A 590 38.90 47.41 -2.03
C ASP A 590 38.61 46.32 -3.04
N GLN A 591 39.48 46.17 -4.04
CA GLN A 591 39.39 45.12 -5.05
C GLN A 591 39.61 43.74 -4.43
N ILE A 592 40.60 43.58 -3.56
CA ILE A 592 40.83 42.34 -2.79
C ILE A 592 39.62 42.02 -1.89
N ASN A 593 39.13 42.99 -1.12
CA ASN A 593 37.97 42.82 -0.25
C ASN A 593 36.70 42.40 -1.03
N ARG A 594 36.51 42.93 -2.26
CA ARG A 594 35.41 42.51 -3.14
C ARG A 594 35.54 41.06 -3.61
N VAL A 595 36.75 40.58 -3.91
CA VAL A 595 36.97 39.17 -4.25
C VAL A 595 36.70 38.28 -3.03
N GLU A 596 37.16 38.67 -1.83
CA GLU A 596 36.85 37.95 -0.59
C GLU A 596 35.34 37.85 -0.30
N ASP A 597 34.57 38.90 -0.55
CA ASP A 597 33.11 38.88 -0.38
C ASP A 597 32.39 38.00 -1.41
N ILE A 598 32.90 37.87 -2.63
CA ILE A 598 32.39 36.90 -3.60
C ILE A 598 32.71 35.47 -3.14
N LEU A 599 33.92 35.22 -2.61
CA LEU A 599 34.29 33.92 -2.02
C LEU A 599 33.43 33.55 -0.80
N LYS A 600 33.10 34.51 0.08
CA LYS A 600 32.17 34.30 1.21
C LYS A 600 30.78 33.89 0.71
N LYS A 601 30.25 34.57 -0.32
CA LYS A 601 28.93 34.27 -0.93
C LYS A 601 28.91 32.91 -1.63
N LEU A 602 29.96 32.54 -2.35
CA LEU A 602 30.11 31.22 -2.98
C LEU A 602 30.11 30.09 -1.94
N ASN A 603 30.84 30.25 -0.84
CA ASN A 603 30.84 29.28 0.26
C ASN A 603 29.48 29.18 0.96
N LEU A 604 28.73 30.28 1.07
CA LEU A 604 27.36 30.25 1.60
C LEU A 604 26.41 29.46 0.68
N ILE A 605 26.52 29.62 -0.64
CA ILE A 605 25.74 28.84 -1.62
C ILE A 605 26.11 27.35 -1.57
N LYS A 606 27.41 27.01 -1.44
CA LYS A 606 27.86 25.62 -1.25
C LYS A 606 27.23 24.98 0.00
N ARG A 607 27.13 25.72 1.10
CA ARG A 607 26.43 25.29 2.32
C ARG A 607 24.91 25.15 2.11
N GLU A 608 24.25 26.13 1.49
CA GLU A 608 22.81 26.05 1.17
C GLU A 608 22.50 24.82 0.30
N ARG A 609 23.26 24.62 -0.78
CA ARG A 609 23.07 23.50 -1.71
C ARG A 609 23.23 22.14 -1.04
N ASN A 610 24.28 21.97 -0.22
CA ASN A 610 24.50 20.74 0.51
C ASN A 610 23.41 20.48 1.56
N GLN A 611 22.88 21.52 2.23
CA GLN A 611 21.75 21.37 3.15
C GLN A 611 20.47 20.97 2.41
N VAL A 612 20.13 21.62 1.29
CA VAL A 612 18.93 21.30 0.51
C VAL A 612 18.99 19.87 -0.06
N LEU A 613 20.18 19.38 -0.42
CA LEU A 613 20.38 17.98 -0.80
C LEU A 613 20.17 17.02 0.38
N LYS A 614 20.56 17.39 1.61
CA LYS A 614 20.26 16.64 2.83
C LYS A 614 18.76 16.61 3.12
N ASP A 615 18.09 17.76 3.06
CA ASP A 615 16.64 17.89 3.24
C ASP A 615 15.86 17.03 2.22
N LEU A 616 16.35 16.95 0.97
CA LEU A 616 15.77 16.11 -0.09
C LEU A 616 15.98 14.61 0.21
N LYS A 617 17.19 14.20 0.61
CA LYS A 617 17.49 12.81 0.99
C LYS A 617 16.65 12.34 2.18
N GLU A 618 16.52 13.17 3.22
CA GLU A 618 15.70 12.86 4.40
C GLU A 618 14.22 12.76 4.05
N LYS A 619 13.69 13.65 3.21
CA LYS A 619 12.30 13.57 2.77
C LYS A 619 12.03 12.36 1.88
N ALA A 620 12.92 12.05 0.94
CA ALA A 620 12.80 10.86 0.09
C ALA A 620 12.88 9.54 0.88
N HIS A 621 13.68 9.50 1.95
CA HIS A 621 13.78 8.31 2.80
C HIS A 621 12.51 8.07 3.64
N ASN A 622 11.87 9.13 4.14
CA ASN A 622 10.67 9.04 4.98
C ASN A 622 9.34 8.96 4.18
N ASP A 623 9.41 8.75 2.87
CA ASP A 623 8.27 8.84 1.95
C ASP A 623 7.78 7.45 1.50
N ASP A 624 6.61 7.06 2.01
CA ASP A 624 5.94 5.79 1.70
C ASP A 624 4.59 6.04 1.02
N ILE A 625 4.42 5.52 -0.20
CA ILE A 625 3.17 5.61 -0.98
C ILE A 625 2.33 4.33 -0.94
N SER A 626 2.70 3.32 -0.14
CA SER A 626 2.06 1.99 -0.12
C SER A 626 0.55 2.05 0.10
N GLN A 627 0.06 2.97 0.93
CA GLN A 627 -1.39 3.15 1.15
C GLN A 627 -2.11 3.70 -0.09
N ILE A 628 -1.48 4.61 -0.83
CA ILE A 628 -2.01 5.19 -2.07
C ILE A 628 -2.07 4.12 -3.15
N LEU A 629 -1.06 3.24 -3.22
CA LEU A 629 -1.01 2.10 -4.13
C LEU A 629 -2.06 1.02 -3.78
N ILE A 630 -2.25 0.69 -2.50
CA ILE A 630 -3.29 -0.24 -2.03
C ILE A 630 -4.69 0.24 -2.47
N LEU A 631 -4.99 1.54 -2.28
CA LEU A 631 -6.27 2.13 -2.67
C LEU A 631 -6.48 2.15 -4.19
N ASN A 632 -5.42 2.35 -4.98
CA ASN A 632 -5.49 2.43 -6.44
C ASN A 632 -5.21 1.10 -7.16
N LYS A 633 -5.09 -0.02 -6.45
CA LYS A 633 -4.74 -1.35 -7.00
C LYS A 633 -5.57 -1.80 -8.22
N LYS A 634 -6.85 -1.39 -8.30
CA LYS A 634 -7.75 -1.72 -9.44
C LYS A 634 -7.58 -0.79 -10.65
N SER A 635 -6.88 0.33 -10.49
CA SER A 635 -6.58 1.35 -11.49
C SER A 635 -5.12 1.29 -11.98
N ILE A 636 -4.26 0.61 -11.23
CA ILE A 636 -2.80 0.74 -11.29
C ILE A 636 -2.21 0.38 -12.67
N SER A 637 -2.75 -0.67 -13.31
CA SER A 637 -2.21 -1.29 -14.54
C SER A 637 -1.92 -0.33 -15.71
N ASP A 638 -2.71 0.74 -15.83
CA ASP A 638 -2.59 1.73 -16.92
C ASP A 638 -2.16 3.13 -16.42
N TYR A 639 -2.08 3.35 -15.10
CA TYR A 639 -1.93 4.68 -14.48
C TYR A 639 -0.73 4.83 -13.52
N GLU A 640 0.03 3.76 -13.23
CA GLU A 640 1.22 3.80 -12.36
C GLU A 640 2.15 4.97 -12.64
N THR A 641 2.59 5.16 -13.90
CA THR A 641 3.52 6.24 -14.26
C THR A 641 2.96 7.63 -13.95
N GLN A 642 1.65 7.85 -14.13
CA GLN A 642 1.02 9.15 -13.84
C GLN A 642 0.89 9.36 -12.33
N LEU A 643 0.62 8.30 -11.56
CA LEU A 643 0.60 8.35 -10.10
C LEU A 643 2.01 8.63 -9.55
N PHE A 644 3.03 7.99 -10.10
CA PHE A 644 4.43 8.25 -9.76
C PHE A 644 4.86 9.68 -10.13
N GLU A 645 4.48 10.21 -11.29
CA GLU A 645 4.77 11.60 -11.67
C GLU A 645 4.12 12.62 -10.72
N GLN A 646 2.86 12.42 -10.34
CA GLN A 646 2.16 13.27 -9.37
C GLN A 646 2.81 13.20 -7.98
N GLU A 647 3.10 12.00 -7.49
CA GLU A 647 3.76 11.82 -6.19
C GLU A 647 5.20 12.36 -6.21
N LEU A 648 5.97 12.22 -7.30
CA LEU A 648 7.30 12.83 -7.42
C LEU A 648 7.24 14.36 -7.49
N GLU A 649 6.09 14.96 -7.83
CA GLU A 649 5.96 16.42 -7.91
C GLU A 649 6.20 17.10 -6.55
N LYS A 650 5.95 16.42 -5.42
CA LYS A 650 6.24 16.93 -4.06
C LYS A 650 7.73 17.22 -3.81
N PHE A 651 8.64 16.67 -4.63
CA PHE A 651 10.08 16.95 -4.57
C PHE A 651 10.53 18.13 -5.46
N ARG A 652 9.68 18.63 -6.39
CA ARG A 652 9.98 19.78 -7.27
C ARG A 652 10.50 21.03 -6.54
N PRO A 653 9.99 21.43 -5.35
CA PRO A 653 10.48 22.62 -4.66
C PRO A 653 11.97 22.53 -4.29
N HIS A 654 12.46 21.33 -3.98
CA HIS A 654 13.87 21.08 -3.67
C HIS A 654 14.72 21.09 -4.93
N GLN A 655 14.29 20.42 -6.01
CA GLN A 655 14.96 20.48 -7.32
C GLN A 655 15.13 21.94 -7.80
N ASN A 656 14.05 22.73 -7.72
CA ASN A 656 14.04 24.14 -8.09
C ASN A 656 15.01 24.97 -7.23
N ARG A 657 15.13 24.69 -5.93
CA ARG A 657 16.07 25.39 -5.05
C ARG A 657 17.53 25.00 -5.32
N LEU A 658 17.82 23.73 -5.63
CA LEU A 658 19.14 23.28 -6.07
C LEU A 658 19.56 23.92 -7.41
N LEU A 659 18.63 23.96 -8.38
CA LEU A 659 18.84 24.61 -9.68
C LEU A 659 19.09 26.12 -9.54
N GLN A 660 18.34 26.82 -8.67
CA GLN A 660 18.62 28.22 -8.33
C GLN A 660 19.98 28.41 -7.66
N ALA A 661 20.39 27.50 -6.75
CA ALA A 661 21.71 27.56 -6.12
C ALA A 661 22.84 27.40 -7.15
N ASN A 662 22.72 26.46 -8.09
CA ASN A 662 23.67 26.28 -9.18
C ASN A 662 23.74 27.53 -10.09
N HIS A 663 22.62 28.11 -10.51
CA HIS A 663 22.64 29.34 -11.30
C HIS A 663 23.27 30.53 -10.55
N LYS A 664 23.01 30.69 -9.25
CA LYS A 664 23.67 31.72 -8.40
C LYS A 664 25.18 31.49 -8.34
N GLN A 665 25.64 30.25 -8.22
CA GLN A 665 27.06 29.91 -8.26
C GLN A 665 27.67 30.30 -9.62
N SER A 666 27.10 29.86 -10.75
CA SER A 666 27.63 30.17 -12.08
C SER A 666 27.69 31.67 -12.38
N ALA A 667 26.78 32.46 -11.79
CA ALA A 667 26.82 33.93 -11.87
C ALA A 667 27.98 34.52 -11.04
N LEU A 668 28.11 34.12 -9.76
CA LEU A 668 29.19 34.61 -8.90
C LEU A 668 30.57 34.16 -9.36
N MET A 669 30.72 32.95 -9.92
CA MET A 669 31.98 32.49 -10.52
C MET A 669 32.40 33.38 -11.71
N LYS A 670 31.45 33.87 -12.51
CA LYS A 670 31.73 34.83 -13.59
C LYS A 670 32.09 36.21 -13.04
N GLU A 671 31.49 36.67 -11.93
CA GLU A 671 31.93 37.91 -11.26
C GLU A 671 33.33 37.74 -10.66
N LEU A 672 33.63 36.60 -10.05
CA LEU A 672 34.93 36.26 -9.44
C LEU A 672 36.05 36.31 -10.49
N THR A 673 35.90 35.58 -11.60
CA THR A 673 36.90 35.57 -12.68
C THR A 673 37.08 36.96 -13.29
N ASN A 674 36.01 37.74 -13.48
CA ASN A 674 36.10 39.09 -14.03
C ASN A 674 36.71 40.12 -13.06
N THR A 675 36.53 39.97 -11.75
CA THR A 675 37.14 40.86 -10.74
C THR A 675 38.60 40.50 -10.49
N PHE A 676 38.92 39.21 -10.39
CA PHE A 676 40.29 38.72 -10.23
C PHE A 676 41.17 38.98 -11.46
N ASN A 677 40.65 38.83 -12.68
CA ASN A 677 41.39 39.18 -13.90
C ASN A 677 41.71 40.68 -14.01
N ARG A 678 40.93 41.57 -13.37
CA ARG A 678 41.24 43.01 -13.29
C ARG A 678 42.36 43.27 -12.28
N LEU A 679 42.32 42.59 -11.13
CA LEU A 679 43.38 42.65 -10.10
C LEU A 679 44.74 42.18 -10.66
N LEU A 680 44.76 41.10 -11.46
CA LEU A 680 45.96 40.59 -12.15
C LEU A 680 46.51 41.52 -13.26
N GLN A 681 45.73 42.50 -13.71
CA GLN A 681 46.15 43.47 -14.74
C GLN A 681 46.80 44.74 -14.15
N ASP A 682 46.81 44.91 -12.83
CA ASP A 682 47.58 45.97 -12.19
C ASP A 682 49.09 45.65 -12.27
N LYS A 683 49.88 46.61 -12.77
CA LYS A 683 51.33 46.45 -12.94
C LYS A 683 52.07 46.17 -11.62
N ARG A 684 51.52 46.63 -10.49
CA ARG A 684 52.08 46.41 -9.14
C ARG A 684 51.97 44.96 -8.68
N VAL A 685 51.01 44.21 -9.23
CA VAL A 685 50.80 42.78 -8.92
C VAL A 685 51.78 41.89 -9.69
N GLN A 686 52.11 42.26 -10.93
CA GLN A 686 52.83 41.39 -11.88
C GLN A 686 54.31 41.18 -11.52
N SER A 687 54.97 42.18 -10.91
CA SER A 687 56.35 42.03 -10.42
C SER A 687 56.44 41.01 -9.29
N GLU A 688 55.59 41.14 -8.28
CA GLU A 688 55.60 40.28 -7.09
C GLU A 688 55.07 38.87 -7.38
N GLN A 689 54.08 38.74 -8.27
CA GLN A 689 53.64 37.44 -8.77
C GLN A 689 54.80 36.62 -9.34
N SER A 690 55.71 37.24 -10.11
CA SER A 690 56.82 36.53 -10.74
C SER A 690 57.84 35.94 -9.74
N LYS A 691 58.17 36.69 -8.68
CA LYS A 691 59.02 36.24 -7.57
C LYS A 691 58.31 35.15 -6.77
N TYR A 692 57.04 35.38 -6.43
CA TYR A 692 56.21 34.47 -5.64
C TYR A 692 56.02 33.12 -6.33
N GLU A 693 55.73 33.08 -7.65
CA GLU A 693 55.54 31.83 -8.37
C GLU A 693 56.75 30.89 -8.30
N ALA A 694 57.98 31.42 -8.36
CA ALA A 694 59.19 30.60 -8.27
C ALA A 694 59.32 29.91 -6.90
N ILE A 695 59.09 30.66 -5.81
CA ILE A 695 59.18 30.16 -4.43
C ILE A 695 57.99 29.24 -4.12
N GLN A 696 56.78 29.63 -4.52
CA GLN A 696 55.56 28.86 -4.25
C GLN A 696 55.52 27.55 -5.03
N ARG A 697 56.06 27.46 -6.26
CA ARG A 697 56.21 26.17 -6.96
C ARG A 697 57.06 25.16 -6.16
N GLN A 698 58.10 25.63 -5.47
CA GLN A 698 58.95 24.77 -4.63
C GLN A 698 58.22 24.35 -3.35
N ARG A 699 57.54 25.28 -2.65
CA ARG A 699 56.68 24.98 -1.50
C ARG A 699 55.56 24.00 -1.85
N SER A 700 54.81 24.25 -2.93
CA SER A 700 53.73 23.37 -3.39
C SER A 700 54.23 21.98 -3.81
N SER A 701 55.47 21.83 -4.30
CA SER A 701 56.05 20.51 -4.57
C SER A 701 56.26 19.69 -3.28
N VAL A 702 56.73 20.33 -2.21
CA VAL A 702 56.90 19.70 -0.89
C VAL A 702 55.54 19.40 -0.23
N ILE A 703 54.62 20.37 -0.24
CA ILE A 703 53.25 20.17 0.25
C ILE A 703 52.58 19.04 -0.51
N ASN A 704 52.68 18.97 -1.84
CA ASN A 704 52.04 17.90 -2.62
C ASN A 704 52.63 16.51 -2.37
N ARG A 705 53.94 16.38 -2.02
CA ARG A 705 54.51 15.10 -1.53
C ARG A 705 53.82 14.68 -0.24
N TYR A 706 53.89 15.50 0.80
CA TYR A 706 53.37 15.11 2.13
C TYR A 706 51.83 15.08 2.17
N LYS A 707 51.13 15.87 1.36
CA LYS A 707 49.68 15.77 1.16
C LYS A 707 49.30 14.44 0.51
N ARG A 708 50.06 13.98 -0.48
CA ARG A 708 49.85 12.66 -1.08
C ARG A 708 50.14 11.54 -0.08
N ALA A 709 51.23 11.65 0.70
CA ALA A 709 51.51 10.70 1.78
C ALA A 709 50.34 10.67 2.79
N TYR A 710 49.93 11.83 3.32
CA TYR A 710 48.81 11.95 4.24
C TYR A 710 47.48 11.42 3.67
N GLN A 711 47.20 11.62 2.38
CA GLN A 711 46.00 11.05 1.77
C GLN A 711 46.10 9.52 1.63
N GLU A 712 47.25 8.97 1.24
CA GLU A 712 47.48 7.52 1.25
C GLU A 712 47.48 6.94 2.68
N PHE A 713 47.80 7.74 3.70
CA PHE A 713 47.64 7.40 5.13
C PHE A 713 46.18 7.37 5.55
N LEU A 714 45.37 8.37 5.17
CA LEU A 714 43.92 8.36 5.41
C LEU A 714 43.24 7.17 4.71
N ASP A 715 43.61 6.87 3.47
CA ASP A 715 43.15 5.68 2.74
C ASP A 715 43.56 4.38 3.48
N LEU A 716 44.79 4.32 4.02
CA LEU A 716 45.29 3.17 4.78
C LEU A 716 44.54 3.00 6.11
N VAL A 717 44.30 4.09 6.85
CA VAL A 717 43.54 4.10 8.11
C VAL A 717 42.08 3.70 7.86
N ALA A 718 41.43 4.26 6.84
CA ALA A 718 40.08 3.89 6.47
C ALA A 718 39.98 2.43 6.02
N GLY A 719 40.98 1.94 5.27
CA GLY A 719 41.11 0.54 4.89
C GLY A 719 41.29 -0.39 6.10
N LEU A 720 42.19 -0.05 7.03
CA LEU A 720 42.44 -0.82 8.27
C LEU A 720 41.23 -0.85 9.20
N GLN A 721 40.52 0.28 9.37
CA GLN A 721 39.29 0.31 10.18
C GLN A 721 38.16 -0.47 9.51
N SER A 722 38.05 -0.43 8.18
CA SER A 722 37.09 -1.25 7.42
C SER A 722 37.40 -2.74 7.55
N ALA A 723 38.68 -3.12 7.45
CA ALA A 723 39.13 -4.50 7.67
C ALA A 723 38.85 -4.95 9.10
N LYS A 724 39.14 -4.12 10.11
CA LYS A 724 38.84 -4.41 11.53
C LYS A 724 37.36 -4.67 11.78
N ASN A 725 36.48 -3.84 11.22
CA ASN A 725 35.03 -4.06 11.29
C ASN A 725 34.66 -5.37 10.59
N TRP A 726 35.11 -5.58 9.36
CA TRP A 726 34.83 -6.78 8.56
C TRP A 726 35.29 -8.08 9.25
N TYR A 727 36.49 -8.11 9.83
CA TYR A 727 36.98 -9.28 10.58
C TYR A 727 36.17 -9.51 11.87
N THR A 728 35.66 -8.46 12.51
CA THR A 728 34.76 -8.58 13.69
C THR A 728 33.42 -9.18 13.28
N GLU A 729 32.77 -8.66 12.23
CA GLU A 729 31.51 -9.16 11.68
C GLU A 729 31.65 -10.59 11.13
N MET A 730 32.78 -10.90 10.48
CA MET A 730 33.12 -12.24 10.00
C MET A 730 33.29 -13.22 11.17
N ARG A 731 33.90 -12.81 12.29
CA ARG A 731 33.96 -13.66 13.49
C ARG A 731 32.57 -13.91 14.06
N GLU A 732 31.72 -12.90 14.21
CA GLU A 732 30.36 -13.06 14.75
C GLU A 732 29.49 -13.99 13.87
N THR A 733 29.59 -13.88 12.55
CA THR A 733 28.88 -14.78 11.62
C THR A 733 29.43 -16.21 11.63
N VAL A 734 30.75 -16.40 11.74
CA VAL A 734 31.38 -17.72 11.85
C VAL A 734 31.15 -18.38 13.22
N GLU A 735 31.10 -17.63 14.32
CA GLU A 735 30.64 -18.13 15.61
C GLU A 735 29.15 -18.52 15.59
N SER A 736 28.32 -17.82 14.82
CA SER A 736 26.91 -18.19 14.62
C SER A 736 26.79 -19.51 13.84
N LEU A 737 27.60 -19.67 12.78
CA LEU A 737 27.73 -20.94 12.05
C LEU A 737 28.22 -22.08 12.95
N GLU A 738 29.22 -21.84 13.81
CA GLU A 738 29.71 -22.82 14.79
C GLU A 738 28.57 -23.27 15.72
N LYS A 739 27.80 -22.33 16.28
CA LYS A 739 26.64 -22.63 17.15
C LYS A 739 25.57 -23.44 16.41
N ASN A 740 25.37 -23.19 15.10
CA ASN A 740 24.47 -23.98 14.26
C ASN A 740 25.02 -25.40 13.98
N VAL A 741 26.33 -25.54 13.74
CA VAL A 741 27.02 -26.83 13.57
C VAL A 741 26.99 -27.66 14.86
N ASP A 742 27.31 -27.07 16.01
CA ASP A 742 27.21 -27.72 17.32
C ASP A 742 25.76 -28.15 17.61
N SER A 743 24.76 -27.31 17.31
CA SER A 743 23.34 -27.64 17.48
C SER A 743 22.89 -28.80 16.57
N PHE A 744 23.29 -28.78 15.29
CA PHE A 744 23.03 -29.87 14.34
C PHE A 744 23.66 -31.17 14.84
N VAL A 745 24.97 -31.16 15.14
CA VAL A 745 25.71 -32.36 15.58
C VAL A 745 25.16 -32.92 16.89
N ASN A 746 24.73 -32.08 17.84
CA ASN A 746 24.13 -32.54 19.09
C ASN A 746 22.73 -33.16 18.87
N ASN A 747 21.87 -32.54 18.05
CA ASN A 747 20.56 -33.12 17.69
C ASN A 747 20.72 -34.48 16.98
N ARG A 748 21.65 -34.57 16.03
CA ARG A 748 22.00 -35.81 15.31
C ARG A 748 22.54 -36.91 16.22
N ARG A 749 23.34 -36.55 17.23
CA ARG A 749 23.81 -37.48 18.27
C ARG A 749 22.68 -37.95 19.18
N SER A 750 21.72 -37.09 19.53
CA SER A 750 20.55 -37.50 20.33
C SER A 750 19.59 -38.41 19.54
N GLU A 751 19.33 -38.11 18.26
CA GLU A 751 18.55 -38.96 17.34
C GLU A 751 19.20 -40.35 17.22
N GLY A 752 20.51 -40.40 16.92
CA GLY A 752 21.26 -41.65 16.85
C GLY A 752 21.30 -42.41 18.18
N ALA A 753 21.39 -41.72 19.32
CA ALA A 753 21.35 -42.37 20.63
C ALA A 753 19.95 -42.93 20.96
N GLN A 754 18.88 -42.26 20.56
CA GLN A 754 17.50 -42.77 20.73
C GLN A 754 17.27 -44.02 19.86
N LEU A 755 17.67 -43.97 18.58
CA LEU A 755 17.60 -45.13 17.68
C LEU A 755 18.45 -46.29 18.19
N LEU A 756 19.67 -46.05 18.66
CA LEU A 756 20.51 -47.09 19.26
C LEU A 756 19.84 -47.77 20.46
N ASN A 757 19.25 -46.99 21.38
CA ASN A 757 18.51 -47.55 22.52
C ASN A 757 17.28 -48.35 22.07
N GLN A 758 16.54 -47.88 21.06
CA GLN A 758 15.39 -48.62 20.51
C GLN A 758 15.84 -49.95 19.89
N ILE A 759 16.87 -49.96 19.06
CA ILE A 759 17.40 -51.18 18.41
C ILE A 759 17.91 -52.18 19.45
N GLU A 760 18.57 -51.73 20.51
CA GLU A 760 19.03 -52.60 21.59
C GLU A 760 17.87 -53.09 22.48
N GLN A 761 16.85 -52.26 22.71
CA GLN A 761 15.61 -52.67 23.38
C GLN A 761 14.84 -53.72 22.56
N GLU A 762 14.63 -53.51 21.25
CA GLU A 762 13.96 -54.45 20.35
C GLU A 762 14.73 -55.76 20.17
N ARG A 763 16.06 -55.71 20.08
CA ARG A 763 16.91 -56.92 20.05
C ARG A 763 16.91 -57.65 21.41
N SER A 764 16.70 -56.97 22.54
CA SER A 764 16.56 -57.61 23.85
C SER A 764 15.16 -58.20 24.08
N SER A 765 14.09 -57.49 23.68
CA SER A 765 12.71 -57.98 23.76
C SER A 765 12.47 -59.16 22.82
N SER A 766 13.08 -59.15 21.63
CA SER A 766 13.10 -60.30 20.71
C SER A 766 13.77 -61.53 21.32
N LYS A 767 14.93 -61.36 21.99
CA LYS A 767 15.61 -62.46 22.71
C LYS A 767 14.77 -63.01 23.85
N ASN A 768 14.14 -62.15 24.65
CA ASN A 768 13.23 -62.58 25.72
C ASN A 768 12.00 -63.30 25.14
N SER A 769 11.39 -62.76 24.09
CA SER A 769 10.23 -63.37 23.42
C SER A 769 10.56 -64.74 22.83
N GLN A 770 11.77 -64.91 22.29
CA GLN A 770 12.24 -66.21 21.80
C GLN A 770 12.50 -67.20 22.92
N ALA A 771 13.13 -66.77 24.03
CA ALA A 771 13.33 -67.61 25.22
C ALA A 771 12.00 -67.97 25.92
N GLU A 772 11.01 -67.09 25.89
CA GLU A 772 9.66 -67.33 26.40
C GLU A 772 8.87 -68.28 25.49
N MET A 773 8.99 -68.15 24.17
CA MET A 773 8.44 -69.10 23.21
C MET A 773 9.07 -70.50 23.34
N GLU A 774 10.37 -70.60 23.68
CA GLU A 774 11.01 -71.87 24.01
C GLU A 774 10.49 -72.46 25.34
N ARG A 775 10.22 -71.64 26.35
CA ARG A 775 9.58 -72.07 27.61
C ARG A 775 8.15 -72.56 27.40
N GLU A 776 7.34 -71.84 26.62
CA GLU A 776 5.98 -72.23 26.27
C GLU A 776 5.97 -73.55 25.48
N ARG A 777 6.95 -73.73 24.57
CA ARG A 777 7.16 -74.98 23.82
C ARG A 777 7.58 -76.15 24.71
N LEU A 778 8.36 -75.91 25.77
CA LEU A 778 8.65 -76.90 26.81
C LEU A 778 7.41 -77.25 27.63
N ARG A 779 6.61 -76.25 28.00
CA ARG A 779 5.38 -76.41 28.79
C ARG A 779 4.32 -77.23 28.04
N GLY A 780 4.10 -76.92 26.77
CA GLY A 780 3.20 -77.68 25.88
C GLY A 780 3.64 -79.11 25.57
N LEU A 781 4.86 -79.51 25.92
CA LEU A 781 5.31 -80.90 25.91
C LEU A 781 4.94 -81.65 27.21
N MET A 782 4.87 -80.96 28.35
CA MET A 782 4.45 -81.55 29.63
C MET A 782 2.94 -81.81 29.68
N ASP A 783 2.10 -80.85 29.24
CA ASP A 783 0.64 -80.99 29.23
C ASP A 783 0.12 -82.15 28.36
N ARG A 784 0.95 -82.67 27.43
CA ARG A 784 0.60 -83.80 26.56
C ARG A 784 0.76 -85.19 27.20
N MET A 785 1.10 -85.28 28.48
CA MET A 785 1.29 -86.57 29.19
C MET A 785 0.22 -86.88 30.26
N SER A 786 -0.97 -86.26 30.20
CA SER A 786 -2.08 -86.55 31.12
C SER A 786 -3.38 -86.94 30.38
N ILE A 787 -4.18 -87.83 30.98
CA ILE A 787 -5.35 -88.52 30.40
C ILE A 787 -6.47 -88.53 31.47
N ASP A 788 -7.57 -87.76 31.34
CA ASP A 788 -8.89 -88.10 30.71
C ASP A 788 -9.85 -88.85 31.71
N PRO A 789 -11.21 -88.99 31.56
CA PRO A 789 -12.07 -88.65 30.42
C PRO A 789 -13.52 -88.09 30.64
N SER A 790 -14.10 -87.57 29.54
CA SER A 790 -15.55 -87.51 29.16
C SER A 790 -16.49 -86.42 29.79
N LYS A 791 -17.54 -85.86 29.14
CA LYS A 791 -18.43 -86.30 28.02
C LYS A 791 -19.06 -85.16 27.16
N SER A 792 -19.50 -85.53 25.93
CA SER A 792 -20.66 -85.03 25.13
C SER A 792 -20.63 -83.66 24.38
N SER A 793 -21.48 -83.55 23.34
CA SER A 793 -21.38 -82.70 22.12
C SER A 793 -22.79 -82.24 21.63
N PRO A 794 -23.07 -81.69 20.40
CA PRO A 794 -22.20 -81.12 19.33
C PRO A 794 -22.72 -79.84 18.56
N GLN A 795 -21.78 -79.10 17.90
CA GLN A 795 -21.91 -78.39 16.58
C GLN A 795 -22.94 -77.23 16.36
N PRO A 796 -22.90 -76.46 15.23
CA PRO A 796 -21.89 -76.35 14.14
C PRO A 796 -21.45 -74.91 13.69
N GLN A 797 -20.39 -74.84 12.85
CA GLN A 797 -20.05 -73.80 11.83
C GLN A 797 -19.63 -72.36 12.30
N THR A 798 -18.74 -71.62 11.62
CA THR A 798 -17.94 -71.84 10.38
C THR A 798 -16.60 -71.06 10.40
N GLN A 799 -15.52 -71.67 9.86
CA GLN A 799 -14.45 -71.13 8.96
C GLN A 799 -13.75 -69.75 9.25
N ASN A 800 -12.45 -69.53 8.97
CA ASN A 800 -11.40 -70.39 8.36
C ASN A 800 -9.96 -69.99 8.77
N ARG A 801 -8.96 -70.84 8.46
CA ARG A 801 -7.50 -70.62 8.71
C ARG A 801 -6.73 -70.14 7.44
N PRO A 802 -5.42 -69.76 7.55
CA PRO A 802 -4.68 -69.00 6.51
C PRO A 802 -3.66 -69.88 5.72
N THR A 803 -2.50 -69.31 5.33
CA THR A 803 -1.25 -69.91 4.74
C THR A 803 -1.15 -69.95 3.19
N PRO A 804 0.08 -70.01 2.58
CA PRO A 804 1.35 -69.33 2.91
C PRO A 804 2.06 -68.69 1.65
N PRO A 805 3.37 -68.84 1.26
CA PRO A 805 4.12 -67.69 0.72
C PRO A 805 4.89 -67.87 -0.63
N SER A 806 5.47 -66.77 -1.14
CA SER A 806 6.69 -66.61 -1.98
C SER A 806 6.97 -67.51 -3.21
N GLN A 807 7.26 -66.90 -4.38
CA GLN A 807 8.60 -66.87 -5.03
C GLN A 807 8.63 -66.45 -6.55
N TYR A 808 9.78 -65.90 -6.98
CA TYR A 808 10.45 -65.89 -8.30
C TYR A 808 10.05 -64.99 -9.54
N GLN A 809 11.08 -64.22 -9.96
CA GLN A 809 11.68 -64.01 -11.31
C GLN A 809 11.04 -63.18 -12.46
N GLN A 810 11.85 -62.20 -12.91
CA GLN A 810 12.20 -61.75 -14.29
C GLN A 810 11.17 -61.75 -15.45
N GLY A 811 11.07 -60.61 -16.17
CA GLY A 811 10.79 -60.65 -17.62
C GLY A 811 10.23 -59.39 -18.33
N GLN A 812 11.12 -58.58 -18.93
CA GLN A 812 10.91 -57.71 -20.12
C GLN A 812 9.84 -56.57 -20.16
N ASN A 813 10.21 -55.52 -20.91
CA ASN A 813 9.40 -54.36 -21.38
C ASN A 813 8.73 -54.70 -22.75
N PRO A 814 7.74 -53.95 -23.33
CA PRO A 814 7.66 -52.47 -23.34
C PRO A 814 6.29 -51.72 -23.45
N ARG A 815 6.33 -50.39 -23.17
CA ARG A 815 5.52 -49.25 -23.72
C ARG A 815 3.99 -49.13 -23.51
N TYR A 816 3.61 -48.07 -22.76
CA TYR A 816 2.57 -47.02 -23.03
C TYR A 816 1.07 -47.36 -23.25
N PRO A 817 0.11 -46.41 -23.01
CA PRO A 817 0.03 -45.31 -22.02
C PRO A 817 -1.39 -45.11 -21.38
N GLN A 818 -1.57 -43.98 -20.66
CA GLN A 818 -2.82 -43.25 -20.30
C GLN A 818 -3.66 -43.63 -19.04
N THR A 819 -3.73 -42.64 -18.13
CA THR A 819 -4.83 -42.20 -17.23
C THR A 819 -5.74 -43.18 -16.49
N ASN A 820 -5.81 -43.01 -15.15
CA ASN A 820 -7.06 -42.56 -14.51
C ASN A 820 -6.82 -41.77 -13.19
N TYR A 821 -7.91 -41.33 -12.54
CA TYR A 821 -7.99 -40.31 -11.48
C TYR A 821 -8.07 -40.89 -10.04
N GLN A 822 -8.10 -39.97 -9.06
CA GLN A 822 -8.44 -40.12 -7.63
C GLN A 822 -7.44 -40.76 -6.66
N GLY A 823 -7.31 -40.12 -5.50
CA GLY A 823 -6.74 -40.65 -4.26
C GLY A 823 -7.54 -40.09 -3.06
N GLN A 824 -7.70 -40.90 -2.01
CA GLN A 824 -8.45 -40.57 -0.79
C GLN A 824 -7.70 -41.11 0.45
N TYR A 825 -8.31 -41.06 1.64
CA TYR A 825 -7.72 -41.31 2.98
C TYR A 825 -6.79 -40.19 3.45
N GLN A 826 -7.05 -39.42 4.52
CA GLN A 826 -7.83 -39.59 5.77
C GLN A 826 -7.15 -40.51 6.82
N ALA A 827 -6.90 -39.96 8.01
CA ALA A 827 -6.18 -40.62 9.12
C ALA A 827 -7.03 -40.64 10.43
N PRO A 828 -6.81 -41.59 11.36
CA PRO A 828 -7.54 -41.67 12.63
C PRO A 828 -6.74 -41.19 13.87
N ASN A 829 -7.45 -40.68 14.88
CA ASN A 829 -6.91 -40.17 16.16
C ASN A 829 -6.59 -41.27 17.19
N SER A 830 -5.81 -40.92 18.22
CA SER A 830 -5.54 -41.74 19.41
C SER A 830 -6.01 -41.05 20.72
N PRO A 831 -6.36 -41.77 21.81
CA PRO A 831 -6.88 -41.21 23.06
C PRO A 831 -5.83 -41.08 24.20
N PRO A 832 -6.13 -40.35 25.30
CA PRO A 832 -5.20 -40.05 26.40
C PRO A 832 -5.17 -41.08 27.55
N VAL A 833 -4.20 -40.93 28.46
CA VAL A 833 -3.95 -41.82 29.62
C VAL A 833 -3.92 -41.03 30.95
N GLN A 834 -4.36 -41.66 32.04
CA GLN A 834 -4.38 -41.13 33.41
C GLN A 834 -3.24 -41.71 34.28
N GLN A 835 -2.83 -41.02 35.36
CA GLN A 835 -2.26 -41.69 36.55
C GLN A 835 -2.47 -40.90 37.86
N GLN A 836 -1.97 -41.44 38.97
CA GLN A 836 -2.66 -41.40 40.28
C GLN A 836 -1.96 -40.62 41.42
N THR A 837 -2.66 -40.58 42.56
CA THR A 837 -2.45 -39.75 43.76
C THR A 837 -1.45 -40.29 44.79
N LEU A 838 -0.85 -39.40 45.58
CA LEU A 838 -0.54 -39.61 47.00
C LEU A 838 -0.61 -38.25 47.75
N ALA A 839 -0.85 -38.25 49.07
CA ALA A 839 -1.23 -37.05 49.83
C ALA A 839 -0.80 -37.10 51.30
N GLN A 840 -0.71 -35.94 51.98
CA GLN A 840 -1.09 -35.76 53.39
C GLN A 840 -1.09 -34.28 53.87
N GLN A 841 -2.12 -33.92 54.65
CA GLN A 841 -2.14 -32.97 55.81
C GLN A 841 -1.88 -31.44 55.60
N ALA A 842 -2.51 -30.52 56.36
CA ALA A 842 -3.73 -30.56 57.19
C ALA A 842 -4.19 -29.15 57.66
N TYR A 843 -5.51 -28.94 57.86
CA TYR A 843 -6.21 -27.83 58.59
C TYR A 843 -5.92 -26.37 58.14
N GLN A 844 -6.80 -25.35 58.17
CA GLN A 844 -8.21 -25.11 58.61
C GLN A 844 -8.73 -23.85 57.83
N ASN A 845 -9.90 -23.21 57.95
CA ASN A 845 -11.10 -23.27 58.83
C ASN A 845 -12.38 -22.75 58.08
N PHE A 846 -13.44 -22.36 58.81
CA PHE A 846 -14.78 -21.93 58.33
C PHE A 846 -14.92 -20.43 57.93
N SER A 847 -15.60 -20.17 56.79
CA SER A 847 -16.95 -19.54 56.60
C SER A 847 -17.50 -18.42 57.54
N PRO A 848 -18.53 -17.59 57.16
CA PRO A 848 -18.98 -17.13 55.83
C PRO A 848 -19.27 -15.56 55.72
N PRO A 849 -20.45 -14.94 55.36
CA PRO A 849 -20.53 -13.75 54.45
C PRO A 849 -21.39 -12.57 55.05
N PRO A 850 -22.22 -11.71 54.36
CA PRO A 850 -22.41 -11.33 52.94
C PRO A 850 -22.63 -9.79 52.65
N THR A 851 -23.19 -9.45 51.47
CA THR A 851 -24.14 -8.33 51.12
C THR A 851 -23.72 -6.87 50.76
N THR A 852 -24.14 -6.46 49.53
CA THR A 852 -24.78 -5.19 49.07
C THR A 852 -24.13 -3.78 49.01
N GLN A 853 -24.07 -3.27 47.76
CA GLN A 853 -24.49 -1.93 47.23
C GLN A 853 -23.80 -0.57 47.55
N SER A 854 -23.61 0.20 46.46
CA SER A 854 -23.86 1.66 46.26
C SER A 854 -22.77 2.77 46.41
N PHE A 855 -22.52 3.46 45.27
CA PHE A 855 -22.33 4.92 45.02
C PHE A 855 -21.15 5.76 45.62
N GLY A 856 -20.01 5.80 44.89
CA GLY A 856 -19.16 6.99 44.56
C GLY A 856 -18.50 7.83 45.68
N PRO A 857 -17.85 8.98 45.37
CA PRO A 857 -17.18 9.43 44.14
C PRO A 857 -15.62 9.51 44.30
N PRO A 858 -14.82 9.78 43.24
CA PRO A 858 -13.35 9.73 43.32
C PRO A 858 -12.65 11.07 43.65
N PRO A 859 -11.56 11.05 44.44
CA PRO A 859 -10.57 12.12 44.47
C PRO A 859 -9.28 11.76 43.72
N ILE A 860 -8.87 12.70 42.87
CA ILE A 860 -7.55 12.98 42.30
C ILE A 860 -6.36 12.36 43.06
N ASN A 861 -5.40 11.78 42.33
CA ASN A 861 -4.05 11.52 42.86
C ASN A 861 -2.95 11.89 41.82
N THR A 862 -1.77 12.26 42.30
CA THR A 862 -0.73 12.97 41.53
C THR A 862 0.21 12.06 40.75
N PHE A 863 0.62 12.48 39.55
CA PHE A 863 1.70 11.85 38.78
C PHE A 863 3.06 11.96 39.50
N VAL A 864 3.72 10.82 39.71
CA VAL A 864 5.15 10.70 39.99
C VAL A 864 5.69 9.62 39.05
N GLN A 865 6.84 9.86 38.40
CA GLN A 865 7.40 8.90 37.43
C GLN A 865 8.05 7.67 38.10
N PRO A 866 7.89 6.48 37.52
CA PRO A 866 8.84 5.37 37.65
C PRO A 866 10.00 5.55 36.65
N THR A 867 11.22 5.26 37.08
CA THR A 867 12.41 5.23 36.22
C THR A 867 12.42 4.03 35.27
N TYR A 868 12.87 4.25 34.03
CA TYR A 868 12.93 3.22 32.98
C TYR A 868 14.21 2.35 33.09
N ASN A 869 14.07 1.03 32.96
CA ASN A 869 15.18 0.07 32.97
C ASN A 869 15.21 -0.77 31.66
N PRO A 870 16.13 -0.48 30.71
CA PRO A 870 16.13 -1.10 29.39
C PRO A 870 16.98 -2.37 29.31
N SER A 871 16.47 -3.51 29.80
CA SER A 871 17.23 -4.78 29.72
C SER A 871 16.40 -6.08 29.72
N GLN A 872 15.20 -6.12 29.11
CA GLN A 872 14.40 -7.36 29.10
C GLN A 872 13.48 -7.64 27.88
N TYR A 873 13.96 -7.42 26.65
CA TYR A 873 13.39 -8.07 25.46
C TYR A 873 14.50 -8.56 24.51
N GLY A 874 14.36 -9.80 24.02
CA GLY A 874 15.32 -10.41 23.10
C GLY A 874 15.12 -9.96 21.66
N ARG A 875 16.22 -9.89 20.89
CA ARG A 875 16.15 -9.67 19.43
C ARG A 875 15.93 -11.00 18.70
N THR A 876 14.96 -11.05 17.80
CA THR A 876 14.97 -11.94 16.64
C THR A 876 15.46 -11.17 15.40
N PRO A 877 16.14 -11.79 14.42
CA PRO A 877 16.71 -11.06 13.28
C PRO A 877 15.64 -10.53 12.31
N GLY A 878 15.96 -9.43 11.63
CA GLY A 878 15.21 -8.93 10.46
C GLY A 878 15.71 -9.54 9.14
N PRO A 879 15.03 -9.28 8.01
CA PRO A 879 15.40 -9.80 6.70
C PRO A 879 16.72 -9.22 6.19
N THR A 880 17.46 -10.03 5.43
CA THR A 880 18.78 -9.70 4.86
C THR A 880 18.70 -8.88 3.57
N SER A 881 19.75 -8.08 3.33
CA SER A 881 19.93 -7.21 2.16
C SER A 881 19.86 -7.95 0.80
N PRO A 882 19.47 -7.28 -0.29
CA PRO A 882 19.52 -7.84 -1.64
C PRO A 882 20.98 -8.00 -2.16
N PRO A 883 21.25 -8.98 -3.05
CA PRO A 883 22.57 -9.22 -3.61
C PRO A 883 22.95 -8.21 -4.73
N PRO A 884 24.25 -8.01 -5.01
CA PRO A 884 24.70 -7.11 -6.06
C PRO A 884 24.45 -7.67 -7.48
N ASN A 885 23.94 -6.83 -8.38
CA ASN A 885 23.76 -7.17 -9.79
C ASN A 885 25.10 -7.46 -10.50
N GLN A 886 25.26 -8.68 -11.01
CA GLN A 886 26.21 -8.97 -12.09
C GLN A 886 25.45 -9.31 -13.38
N THR A 887 25.89 -8.73 -14.49
CA THR A 887 25.31 -8.93 -15.82
C THR A 887 25.71 -10.29 -16.41
N SER A 888 24.81 -11.27 -16.40
CA SER A 888 25.02 -12.59 -17.00
C SER A 888 24.38 -12.70 -18.40
N PHE A 889 25.17 -12.50 -19.45
CA PHE A 889 24.77 -12.92 -20.79
C PHE A 889 24.73 -14.45 -20.86
N ASN A 890 23.60 -15.01 -21.30
CA ASN A 890 23.40 -16.45 -21.42
C ASN A 890 23.99 -17.01 -22.72
N ILE A 891 24.83 -18.05 -22.64
CA ILE A 891 25.04 -19.02 -23.74
C ILE A 891 25.48 -20.38 -23.17
N GLY A 892 24.76 -21.44 -23.55
CA GLY A 892 25.22 -22.82 -23.44
C GLY A 892 25.82 -23.28 -24.77
N GLY A 893 26.94 -23.99 -24.75
CA GLY A 893 27.73 -24.29 -25.96
C GLY A 893 27.47 -25.65 -26.61
N TYR A 894 27.88 -25.78 -27.88
CA TYR A 894 28.20 -27.04 -28.54
C TYR A 894 29.41 -26.85 -29.50
N ARG A 895 29.91 -27.95 -30.09
CA ARG A 895 31.24 -28.09 -30.72
C ARG A 895 31.49 -27.18 -31.94
N GLY A 896 32.75 -26.78 -32.16
CA GLY A 896 33.26 -26.06 -33.34
C GLY A 896 33.51 -26.95 -34.59
N PRO A 897 34.44 -26.61 -35.53
CA PRO A 897 35.73 -25.93 -35.30
C PRO A 897 36.14 -24.85 -36.36
N ALA A 898 37.43 -24.47 -36.33
CA ALA A 898 38.26 -23.78 -37.35
C ALA A 898 38.39 -22.24 -37.32
N SER A 899 39.63 -21.78 -37.09
CA SER A 899 40.19 -20.46 -37.45
C SER A 899 41.01 -20.60 -38.77
N PRO A 900 41.52 -19.53 -39.44
CA PRO A 900 42.64 -18.70 -38.93
C PRO A 900 42.51 -17.19 -39.41
N PRO A 901 43.56 -16.31 -39.48
CA PRO A 901 43.46 -15.03 -38.75
C PRO A 901 43.71 -13.73 -39.61
N PRO A 902 44.71 -12.84 -39.39
CA PRO A 902 44.40 -11.45 -38.99
C PRO A 902 45.04 -10.32 -39.84
N ASN A 903 44.62 -9.07 -39.62
CA ASN A 903 45.41 -7.81 -39.64
C ASN A 903 44.48 -6.61 -39.34
N GLN A 904 44.74 -5.67 -38.41
CA GLN A 904 45.82 -4.65 -38.26
C GLN A 904 45.57 -3.31 -38.99
N THR A 905 45.74 -2.20 -38.25
CA THR A 905 46.16 -0.83 -38.69
C THR A 905 45.22 -0.01 -39.61
N THR A 906 45.17 1.34 -39.63
CA THR A 906 45.72 2.42 -38.76
C THR A 906 45.07 3.80 -39.06
N PHE A 907 45.14 4.74 -38.08
CA PHE A 907 44.92 6.22 -38.06
C PHE A 907 44.59 7.06 -39.33
N GLY A 908 43.80 8.13 -39.09
CA GLY A 908 43.68 9.38 -39.88
C GLY A 908 42.25 9.98 -39.80
N GLN A 909 41.90 11.06 -39.09
CA GLN A 909 42.30 12.49 -39.23
C GLN A 909 42.24 13.01 -40.69
N THR A 910 41.56 14.11 -41.06
CA THR A 910 41.13 15.32 -40.31
C THR A 910 39.92 16.07 -40.94
N GLN A 911 39.25 16.91 -40.12
CA GLN A 911 38.61 18.21 -40.40
C GLN A 911 37.52 18.41 -41.50
N SER A 912 36.29 18.63 -41.01
CA SER A 912 35.31 19.68 -41.35
C SER A 912 35.67 20.78 -42.39
N PHE A 913 34.77 20.99 -43.36
CA PHE A 913 33.90 22.19 -43.41
C PHE A 913 32.66 21.94 -44.30
N GLY A 914 31.58 22.73 -44.12
CA GLY A 914 30.28 22.51 -44.79
C GLY A 914 29.97 23.44 -45.98
N GLY A 915 28.97 23.07 -46.79
CA GLY A 915 28.45 23.87 -47.91
C GLY A 915 27.02 23.46 -48.33
N TYR A 916 26.20 24.44 -48.72
CA TYR A 916 24.78 24.26 -49.07
C TYR A 916 24.58 23.65 -50.47
N GLY A 917 23.49 22.90 -50.67
CA GLY A 917 22.98 22.54 -52.00
C GLY A 917 21.84 21.50 -51.93
N ALA A 918 20.65 21.85 -52.43
CA ALA A 918 19.48 20.96 -52.42
C ALA A 918 19.00 20.64 -53.85
N SER A 919 18.60 19.39 -54.11
CA SER A 919 17.45 18.99 -54.98
C SER A 919 17.45 17.48 -55.32
N ALA A 920 16.32 17.01 -55.86
CA ALA A 920 16.11 15.76 -56.61
C ALA A 920 16.30 14.40 -55.88
N THR A 921 15.19 13.90 -55.33
CA THR A 921 14.92 12.46 -55.14
C THR A 921 14.07 11.93 -56.33
N PRO A 922 13.69 10.63 -56.39
CA PRO A 922 14.52 9.52 -56.84
C PRO A 922 13.85 8.73 -58.00
N GLN A 923 14.38 7.56 -58.37
CA GLN A 923 13.62 6.57 -59.14
C GLN A 923 13.85 5.15 -58.63
N THR A 924 12.77 4.36 -58.53
CA THR A 924 12.75 3.02 -57.92
C THR A 924 12.06 2.00 -58.81
N GLN A 925 12.58 0.78 -58.87
CA GLN A 925 11.80 -0.45 -59.06
C GLN A 925 11.38 -0.97 -57.66
N GLY A 926 10.30 -1.71 -57.48
CA GLY A 926 9.29 -2.15 -58.44
C GLY A 926 8.67 -3.50 -57.98
N GLY A 927 7.44 -3.49 -57.50
CA GLY A 927 6.74 -4.68 -56.98
C GLY A 927 5.22 -4.56 -57.20
N TYR A 928 4.55 -5.68 -57.48
CA TYR A 928 3.23 -5.72 -58.11
C TYR A 928 2.17 -6.37 -57.20
N VAL A 929 0.91 -5.95 -57.30
CA VAL A 929 -0.24 -6.52 -56.56
C VAL A 929 -1.42 -6.76 -57.53
N PRO A 930 -2.21 -7.85 -57.40
CA PRO A 930 -3.18 -8.25 -58.43
C PRO A 930 -4.46 -7.38 -58.51
N PRO A 931 -5.19 -7.41 -59.65
CA PRO A 931 -6.36 -6.56 -59.87
C PRO A 931 -7.62 -7.06 -59.13
N GLY A 932 -8.42 -6.12 -58.62
CA GLY A 932 -9.76 -6.38 -58.05
C GLY A 932 -10.02 -5.71 -56.69
N PHE A 933 -8.98 -5.23 -56.00
CA PHE A 933 -9.13 -4.57 -54.70
C PHE A 933 -9.37 -3.07 -54.86
N VAL A 934 -10.48 -2.56 -54.31
CA VAL A 934 -10.80 -1.12 -54.25
C VAL A 934 -10.70 -0.67 -52.79
N PRO A 935 -9.64 0.04 -52.37
CA PRO A 935 -9.53 0.55 -51.01
C PRO A 935 -10.47 1.77 -50.79
N PRO A 936 -11.10 1.91 -49.61
CA PRO A 936 -11.91 3.08 -49.28
C PRO A 936 -11.05 4.33 -49.05
N PRO A 937 -11.60 5.55 -49.25
CA PRO A 937 -10.86 6.80 -49.07
C PRO A 937 -10.56 7.11 -47.59
N PRO A 938 -9.43 7.78 -47.28
CA PRO A 938 -9.08 8.19 -45.93
C PRO A 938 -9.99 9.34 -45.42
N PRO A 939 -10.16 9.49 -44.10
CA PRO A 939 -11.04 10.51 -43.52
C PRO A 939 -10.47 11.95 -43.66
N PRO A 940 -11.34 12.97 -43.84
CA PRO A 940 -10.91 14.36 -43.96
C PRO A 940 -10.53 14.97 -42.59
N GLY A 941 -9.51 15.85 -42.60
CA GLY A 941 -9.15 16.67 -41.44
C GLY A 941 -10.13 17.82 -41.17
N PRO A 942 -10.06 18.46 -39.98
CA PRO A 942 -11.04 19.44 -39.54
C PRO A 942 -11.00 20.77 -40.33
N PRO A 943 -12.16 21.30 -40.78
CA PRO A 943 -12.28 22.62 -41.41
C PRO A 943 -12.27 23.77 -40.36
N PRO A 944 -12.09 25.05 -40.79
CA PRO A 944 -11.65 26.14 -39.91
C PRO A 944 -12.78 26.88 -39.15
N LEU A 945 -12.38 27.62 -38.10
CA LEU A 945 -13.23 28.50 -37.31
C LEU A 945 -13.00 30.00 -37.59
N GLY A 946 -14.10 30.77 -37.63
CA GLY A 946 -14.13 32.23 -37.68
C GLY A 946 -15.30 32.77 -38.53
N PRO A 947 -15.62 34.08 -38.52
CA PRO A 947 -14.99 35.17 -37.76
C PRO A 947 -16.02 36.02 -36.94
N GLN A 948 -15.60 37.24 -36.53
CA GLN A 948 -16.28 38.32 -35.75
C GLN A 948 -15.93 38.29 -34.24
N GLN A 949 -14.98 39.10 -33.74
CA GLN A 949 -14.99 40.56 -33.46
C GLN A 949 -15.67 40.91 -32.12
N THR A 950 -15.15 41.78 -31.21
CA THR A 950 -14.20 42.92 -31.35
C THR A 950 -13.24 43.16 -30.14
N PHE A 951 -11.99 43.59 -30.45
CA PHE A 951 -11.14 44.64 -29.82
C PHE A 951 -10.67 44.67 -28.32
N HIS A 952 -9.33 44.63 -28.18
CA HIS A 952 -8.41 45.49 -27.35
C HIS A 952 -8.56 45.52 -25.80
N TYR A 953 -7.51 45.64 -24.96
CA TYR A 953 -6.04 45.94 -25.08
C TYR A 953 -5.23 44.89 -24.24
N GLY A 954 -3.90 44.91 -24.04
CA GLY A 954 -2.81 45.87 -24.32
C GLY A 954 -1.41 45.27 -24.03
N ASN A 955 -0.39 46.07 -23.69
CA ASN A 955 1.00 45.61 -23.45
C ASN A 955 1.70 46.37 -22.28
N GLN A 956 2.45 45.65 -21.42
CA GLN A 956 3.80 45.88 -20.84
C GLN A 956 4.36 47.30 -20.45
N PRO A 957 5.48 47.45 -19.67
CA PRO A 957 6.20 46.49 -18.79
C PRO A 957 6.78 47.06 -17.44
N SER A 958 7.35 46.15 -16.61
CA SER A 958 8.57 46.28 -15.77
C SER A 958 8.74 47.25 -14.56
N SER A 959 9.21 46.64 -13.46
CA SER A 959 10.19 47.10 -12.43
C SER A 959 9.90 48.29 -11.47
N ALA A 960 9.78 48.00 -10.16
CA ALA A 960 10.57 48.59 -9.06
C ALA A 960 10.27 47.97 -7.67
N HIS A 961 11.27 47.91 -6.80
CA HIS A 961 11.18 47.83 -5.32
C HIS A 961 11.65 49.22 -4.76
N PRO A 962 11.50 49.60 -3.45
CA PRO A 962 11.34 48.74 -2.26
C PRO A 962 10.44 49.25 -1.09
N ASN A 963 10.36 48.41 -0.04
CA ASN A 963 10.44 48.74 1.41
C ASN A 963 9.19 48.99 2.31
N SER A 964 9.32 48.46 3.53
CA SER A 964 8.82 48.93 4.85
C SER A 964 7.33 48.93 5.28
N ALA A 965 7.15 48.41 6.51
CA ALA A 965 6.23 48.82 7.59
C ALA A 965 4.81 48.17 7.77
N TYR A 966 4.61 47.66 8.99
CA TYR A 966 3.36 47.43 9.75
C TYR A 966 2.80 48.76 10.35
N PRO A 967 1.65 48.82 11.06
CA PRO A 967 0.41 48.00 11.05
C PRO A 967 -0.92 48.83 11.14
N GLN A 968 -2.05 48.12 11.33
CA GLN A 968 -3.17 48.45 12.25
C GLN A 968 -4.34 49.36 11.79
N SER A 969 -5.47 49.17 12.51
CA SER A 969 -6.74 49.95 12.51
C SER A 969 -7.74 49.76 11.33
N ALA A 970 -9.01 50.15 11.47
CA ALA A 970 -10.07 49.52 12.31
C ALA A 970 -11.46 50.16 12.04
N HIS A 971 -12.52 49.33 11.99
CA HIS A 971 -13.95 49.75 12.08
C HIS A 971 -14.45 50.74 10.98
N PRO A 972 -15.73 51.20 10.99
CA PRO A 972 -16.91 50.34 10.77
C PRO A 972 -17.98 50.93 9.82
N GLN A 973 -18.68 50.08 9.05
CA GLN A 973 -19.91 50.43 8.30
C GLN A 973 -20.72 49.14 8.04
N SER A 974 -22.04 49.13 7.86
CA SER A 974 -23.13 50.00 8.35
C SER A 974 -24.46 49.29 8.02
N ALA A 975 -25.49 49.37 8.87
CA ALA A 975 -26.69 48.53 8.74
C ALA A 975 -27.85 49.18 7.95
N VAL A 976 -28.79 48.33 7.49
CA VAL A 976 -30.14 48.66 6.93
C VAL A 976 -30.11 49.20 5.48
N PRO A 977 -31.08 48.87 4.59
CA PRO A 977 -32.32 48.12 4.80
C PRO A 977 -32.43 46.74 4.12
N GLN A 978 -33.29 45.94 4.73
CA GLN A 978 -33.86 44.68 4.23
C GLN A 978 -34.76 44.92 3.00
N GLN A 979 -34.53 44.21 1.89
CA GLN A 979 -35.44 44.20 0.74
C GLN A 979 -36.22 42.87 0.68
N GLN A 980 -37.50 42.96 0.32
CA GLN A 980 -38.50 41.91 0.55
C GLN A 980 -38.46 40.82 -0.54
N GLN A 981 -37.58 39.83 -0.38
CA GLN A 981 -37.40 38.76 -1.36
C GLN A 981 -38.54 37.72 -1.28
N GLN A 982 -39.01 37.26 -2.43
CA GLN A 982 -40.13 36.32 -2.54
C GLN A 982 -39.73 34.92 -2.04
N ASN A 983 -40.71 34.17 -1.50
CA ASN A 983 -40.53 32.77 -1.07
C ASN A 983 -39.97 31.90 -2.20
N ASP A 984 -38.71 31.48 -2.07
CA ASP A 984 -38.13 30.42 -2.88
C ASP A 984 -38.76 29.06 -2.50
N PRO A 985 -39.45 28.36 -3.42
CA PRO A 985 -40.01 27.04 -3.13
C PRO A 985 -38.96 25.95 -2.88
N TRP A 986 -37.68 26.18 -3.21
CA TRP A 986 -36.60 25.20 -3.06
C TRP A 986 -35.88 25.24 -1.71
N ALA A 987 -36.03 26.32 -0.93
CA ALA A 987 -35.34 26.51 0.36
C ALA A 987 -35.52 25.34 1.35
N GLY A 988 -36.68 24.67 1.33
CA GLY A 988 -36.96 23.50 2.16
C GLY A 988 -36.17 22.23 1.77
N LEU A 989 -35.75 22.08 0.52
CA LEU A 989 -35.16 20.85 -0.01
C LEU A 989 -33.70 20.66 0.41
N ASN A 990 -32.99 21.74 0.74
CA ASN A 990 -31.64 21.67 1.31
C ASN A 990 -31.62 21.50 2.83
N ALA A 991 -32.77 21.57 3.53
CA ALA A 991 -32.91 21.24 4.97
C ALA A 991 -33.32 19.76 5.21
N TRP A 992 -33.21 18.95 4.14
CA TRP A 992 -33.59 17.54 4.02
C TRP A 992 -32.48 16.69 3.39
N LYS A 993 -31.32 17.29 3.15
CA LYS A 993 -30.02 16.61 3.01
C LYS A 993 -29.30 16.70 4.35
#